data_AF-A0A4Q6EYK7-F1
#
_entry.id   AF-A0A4Q6EYK7-F1
#
_cell.length_a   1.000
_cell.length_b   1.000
_cell.length_c   1.000
_cell.angle_alpha   90.00
_cell.angle_beta   90.00
_cell.angle_gamma   90.00
#
_symmetry.space_group_name_H-M   'P 1'
#
loop_
_entity.id
_entity.type
_entity.pdbx_description
1 polymer ?
#
loop_
_entity_poly.entity_id
_entity_poly.type
_entity_poly.pdbx_seq_one_letter_code
_entity_poly.pdbx_strand_id
1 'polypeptide(L)'
;MGFFLLFPKSRRSALGLYIAACLAHGLPTQAAPAAAREDRSELNKISLISTDGYNPRQESGREFSEFTSSFGLTFFGGIYASTALDLKGDIYQKLSAPELQRYFPKESERRAIAAKVDSQVHKRYLSGAITNEMANAAIRYAVTDIGTTLINRVLEKEGVSDAGRRAKWANRLLLPFHTCMRETKVYKEGMRCLEAFKKDALLNVGLSLSHELVRQEMGASYSAAVAPAYITCVRAKSPGADARVKSCVAKGVQSAAYLYGQAKLLETAKKQLGEAKAAAVVKRTAPGFKKCLDRAGDKKGFAACGDDLAARAGAEIAKEAILANPQVSQTIRGGQAQKEVAEAGGRAFQACAAGLVKNGARGPEGSLNLEACVHPVKMEAGRAVALEVIRQNIQKTSGAPVALQSSMDKEIAGALKACWNVSASEAKNSDCLRSSVQKLVRTLASYRLGQELPAGLVAKDPGLKEKLLQGAEKCLAESLSGNLLQASDVAARVNGCAATLVKEAALKVAAYSLKETISGKSKDAGLAAKLQRELVDGRFAACLGPAPESTKVNECAGELRRAGGSAVGQALFSENYEEFIKAGGGPAAYVTTAAAKTAFLTKVNEGLDQCLSSKAKGEAKAAEAGLNACFKASVGELALHLGNLEFRRQLKENVSRARVNADAMAADFSEALGACLAEKSDAGIALEAFIKHLDVCKLRLTKRFALEIGKRELAAAADENMPETPATKVSRKKILDGLIKNFGTCLDSVKPGAALTQEACTASLKREATESLVIAATRGQSRKQLNTGDLPPLSQQALEAEFTACVDKTKDAEGCAVKHVRGTAKAVAHLKLHHTMADMLGADYPKLIEEFNAMETDFNACLVAIPGAKVDDAFVKSTNACADSLEATGVGFSQRYLKNLLLKTRQSEKAANLSLQAALIVPCLDAIAVQKPFDENFLQKYDPEGTFEIMAKMVGDYINYDADKAGDDYETVMAQVLEDLKSAGPVEARRNLLSTLVKRGMVDQLLKSMIRAEIRKSLSELPAKERLPDEVIDQLLSRELLDKALSGPKMAEFRAHMAEKILQPVLLEGKSMKAPAQAEAIRKMKNDVADALLSSVDFGDLLIKSVVQKQIDNQAGWAITKWFAARFTGLRTLYWSEVRGTPKALAAEAFVREKLLKPRFTGERLSEEENEARATEASALVKEALK
;
A
#
# COMPACT_ATOMS: atom_id res chain seq x y z
N MET A 1 -46.82 -0.57 -13.56
CA MET A 1 -47.87 -1.55 -13.94
C MET A 1 -48.56 -1.99 -12.66
N GLY A 2 -49.88 -1.78 -12.60
CA GLY A 2 -50.62 -1.64 -11.34
C GLY A 2 -51.38 -2.86 -10.85
N PHE A 3 -51.97 -2.63 -9.66
CA PHE A 3 -53.13 -3.28 -9.02
C PHE A 3 -52.94 -4.70 -8.44
N PHE A 4 -53.32 -5.10 -7.22
CA PHE A 4 -54.12 -4.62 -6.05
C PHE A 4 -53.42 -5.22 -4.76
N LEU A 5 -53.14 -4.52 -3.64
CA LEU A 5 -54.01 -4.22 -2.46
C LEU A 5 -54.59 -5.51 -1.79
N LEU A 6 -54.61 -5.78 -0.47
CA LEU A 6 -54.50 -5.01 0.78
C LEU A 6 -54.23 -5.92 2.02
N PHE A 7 -53.49 -5.34 2.97
CA PHE A 7 -53.24 -5.58 4.41
C PHE A 7 -54.49 -5.78 5.33
N PRO A 8 -54.42 -5.80 6.70
CA PRO A 8 -53.46 -6.34 7.72
C PRO A 8 -54.12 -6.94 9.02
N LYS A 9 -53.28 -7.21 10.05
CA LYS A 9 -53.54 -7.24 11.53
C LYS A 9 -54.24 -8.49 12.12
N SER A 10 -54.01 -8.93 13.36
CA SER A 10 -52.98 -8.74 14.40
C SER A 10 -53.38 -9.59 15.63
N ARG A 11 -52.40 -10.16 16.35
CA ARG A 11 -52.35 -10.40 17.82
C ARG A 11 -53.54 -11.10 18.52
N ARG A 12 -53.30 -12.26 19.14
CA ARG A 12 -52.99 -12.44 20.58
C ARG A 12 -52.88 -13.91 20.96
N SER A 13 -51.96 -14.14 21.88
CA SER A 13 -51.59 -15.35 22.60
C SER A 13 -52.73 -15.95 23.42
N ALA A 14 -52.75 -17.28 23.59
CA ALA A 14 -52.98 -17.93 24.89
C ALA A 14 -52.62 -19.42 24.83
N LEU A 15 -51.70 -19.77 25.71
CA LEU A 15 -51.38 -21.10 26.22
C LEU A 15 -52.63 -21.72 26.88
N GLY A 16 -52.82 -23.04 26.80
CA GLY A 16 -53.80 -23.73 27.64
C GLY A 16 -53.96 -25.22 27.34
N LEU A 17 -53.46 -26.04 28.26
CA LEU A 17 -53.66 -27.49 28.39
C LEU A 17 -55.10 -27.97 28.12
N TYR A 18 -55.26 -29.24 27.69
CA TYR A 18 -56.07 -30.30 28.34
C TYR A 18 -56.37 -31.44 27.35
N ILE A 19 -55.96 -32.69 27.64
CA ILE A 19 -56.74 -33.90 27.31
C ILE A 19 -56.54 -34.94 28.41
N ALA A 20 -57.54 -35.04 29.29
CA ALA A 20 -57.97 -36.29 29.94
C ALA A 20 -59.48 -36.19 30.28
N ALA A 21 -60.21 -37.25 29.91
CA ALA A 21 -61.55 -37.67 30.33
C ALA A 21 -62.82 -36.97 29.77
N CYS A 22 -63.60 -37.66 28.93
CA CYS A 22 -64.85 -38.36 29.32
C CYS A 22 -65.66 -38.94 28.13
N LEU A 23 -65.93 -40.25 28.22
CA LEU A 23 -67.15 -41.03 27.93
C LEU A 23 -68.22 -40.61 26.87
N ALA A 24 -68.56 -41.64 26.08
CA ALA A 24 -69.91 -42.18 25.77
C ALA A 24 -70.80 -41.62 24.62
N HIS A 25 -71.28 -42.63 23.87
CA HIS A 25 -72.48 -42.76 23.04
C HIS A 25 -72.54 -42.24 21.59
N GLY A 26 -72.75 -43.20 20.69
CA GLY A 26 -73.19 -43.03 19.31
C GLY A 26 -73.08 -44.32 18.48
N LEU A 27 -73.91 -45.33 18.77
CA LEU A 27 -74.25 -46.44 17.85
C LEU A 27 -74.84 -45.87 16.53
N PRO A 28 -74.70 -46.53 15.35
CA PRO A 28 -75.39 -47.78 14.99
C PRO A 28 -74.46 -48.77 14.25
N THR A 29 -74.72 -50.05 14.01
CA THR A 29 -75.95 -50.88 13.99
C THR A 29 -75.53 -52.35 14.08
N GLN A 30 -76.46 -53.16 14.56
CA GLN A 30 -76.41 -54.60 14.75
C GLN A 30 -75.91 -55.38 13.52
N ALA A 31 -75.00 -56.33 13.76
CA ALA A 31 -74.91 -57.57 12.99
C ALA A 31 -74.37 -58.70 13.87
N ALA A 32 -75.29 -59.50 14.42
CA ALA A 32 -75.07 -60.92 14.69
C ALA A 32 -76.39 -61.65 14.32
N PRO A 33 -76.38 -62.88 13.78
CA PRO A 33 -75.27 -63.84 13.76
C PRO A 33 -74.99 -64.46 12.37
N ALA A 34 -73.79 -64.26 11.82
CA ALA A 34 -73.25 -65.11 10.73
C ALA A 34 -72.08 -66.02 11.18
N ALA A 35 -71.61 -65.86 12.42
CA ALA A 35 -70.38 -66.51 12.93
C ALA A 35 -70.47 -68.05 13.09
N ALA A 36 -71.66 -68.66 13.05
CA ALA A 36 -71.78 -70.12 13.14
C ALA A 36 -71.52 -70.84 11.80
N ARG A 37 -71.68 -70.16 10.64
CA ARG A 37 -71.46 -70.76 9.30
C ARG A 37 -70.04 -70.60 8.78
N GLU A 38 -69.33 -69.52 9.14
CA GLU A 38 -67.94 -69.30 8.69
C GLU A 38 -66.93 -70.29 9.33
N ASP A 39 -67.14 -70.65 10.60
CA ASP A 39 -66.18 -71.40 11.40
C ASP A 39 -66.10 -72.91 11.05
N ARG A 40 -67.12 -73.45 10.34
CA ARG A 40 -67.07 -74.80 9.75
C ARG A 40 -66.28 -74.80 8.43
N SER A 41 -66.25 -73.68 7.72
CA SER A 41 -65.52 -73.54 6.45
C SER A 41 -64.00 -73.47 6.66
N GLU A 42 -63.54 -72.92 7.78
CA GLU A 42 -62.12 -72.69 8.07
C GLU A 42 -61.37 -74.02 8.31
N LEU A 43 -61.86 -74.85 9.23
CA LEU A 43 -61.23 -76.16 9.53
C LEU A 43 -61.30 -77.14 8.34
N ASN A 44 -62.31 -77.00 7.47
CA ASN A 44 -62.44 -77.82 6.27
C ASN A 44 -61.41 -77.47 5.18
N LYS A 45 -60.85 -76.25 5.20
CA LYS A 45 -59.76 -75.83 4.30
C LYS A 45 -58.40 -76.38 4.72
N ILE A 46 -58.26 -76.85 5.97
CA ILE A 46 -57.05 -77.50 6.46
C ILE A 46 -57.02 -78.94 5.94
N SER A 47 -56.01 -79.23 5.10
CA SER A 47 -55.76 -80.57 4.59
C SER A 47 -55.23 -81.46 5.71
N LEU A 48 -55.92 -82.57 5.99
CA LEU A 48 -55.39 -83.61 6.86
C LEU A 48 -54.26 -84.37 6.16
N ILE A 49 -53.33 -84.87 6.94
CA ILE A 49 -52.22 -85.71 6.47
C ILE A 49 -52.76 -87.13 6.30
N SER A 50 -52.60 -87.68 5.10
CA SER A 50 -52.83 -89.09 4.77
C SER A 50 -51.48 -89.69 4.41
N THR A 51 -51.03 -90.68 5.17
CA THR A 51 -49.74 -91.35 4.94
C THR A 51 -49.81 -92.47 3.90
N ASP A 52 -51.02 -92.97 3.63
CA ASP A 52 -51.31 -93.88 2.52
C ASP A 52 -52.29 -93.20 1.57
N GLY A 53 -51.98 -93.19 0.27
CA GLY A 53 -52.97 -92.87 -0.75
C GLY A 53 -53.94 -94.05 -0.84
N TYR A 54 -54.96 -94.09 0.01
CA TYR A 54 -55.94 -95.17 -0.01
C TYR A 54 -56.70 -95.15 -1.34
N ASN A 55 -56.27 -96.00 -2.28
CA ASN A 55 -56.96 -96.36 -3.50
C ASN A 55 -57.49 -97.80 -3.30
N PRO A 56 -58.81 -98.03 -3.26
CA PRO A 56 -59.39 -99.34 -2.92
C PRO A 56 -59.13 -100.46 -3.95
N ARG A 57 -58.30 -100.24 -4.99
CA ARG A 57 -58.05 -101.19 -6.09
C ARG A 57 -56.61 -101.70 -6.25
N GLN A 58 -55.67 -101.41 -5.36
CA GLN A 58 -54.32 -101.96 -5.48
C GLN A 58 -53.97 -102.90 -4.32
N GLU A 59 -53.82 -104.19 -4.65
CA GLU A 59 -53.23 -105.21 -3.80
C GLU A 59 -51.73 -104.97 -3.61
N SER A 60 -51.25 -105.23 -2.41
CA SER A 60 -49.97 -105.90 -2.19
C SER A 60 -49.98 -106.63 -0.85
N GLY A 61 -49.48 -107.87 -0.90
CA GLY A 61 -49.26 -108.73 0.25
C GLY A 61 -47.82 -108.69 0.75
N ARG A 62 -47.61 -109.42 1.85
CA ARG A 62 -46.34 -109.84 2.46
C ARG A 62 -45.38 -108.72 2.88
N GLU A 63 -45.63 -108.17 4.07
CA GLU A 63 -44.62 -107.85 5.11
C GLU A 63 -45.34 -107.35 6.40
N PHE A 64 -46.46 -107.97 6.76
CA PHE A 64 -47.32 -107.53 7.89
C PHE A 64 -47.64 -108.70 8.84
N SER A 65 -46.70 -109.63 9.00
CA SER A 65 -46.81 -110.78 9.91
C SER A 65 -46.07 -110.55 11.23
N GLU A 66 -45.16 -109.58 11.30
CA GLU A 66 -44.27 -109.41 12.46
C GLU A 66 -44.54 -108.13 13.28
N PHE A 67 -45.49 -107.29 12.86
CA PHE A 67 -45.92 -106.10 13.63
C PHE A 67 -47.29 -106.27 14.32
N THR A 68 -47.98 -107.38 14.07
CA THR A 68 -49.36 -107.65 14.54
C THR A 68 -49.47 -108.17 15.98
N SER A 69 -48.40 -108.09 16.78
CA SER A 69 -48.37 -108.60 18.17
C SER A 69 -48.61 -107.57 19.27
N SER A 70 -48.67 -106.26 19.00
CA SER A 70 -48.76 -105.23 20.06
C SER A 70 -50.05 -104.37 20.06
N PHE A 71 -50.92 -104.53 19.06
CA PHE A 71 -52.24 -103.90 19.02
C PHE A 71 -53.28 -104.85 18.42
N GLY A 72 -53.95 -105.64 19.28
CA GLY A 72 -55.32 -106.10 19.08
C GLY A 72 -55.66 -106.83 17.77
N LEU A 73 -54.77 -107.66 17.20
CA LEU A 73 -55.11 -108.51 16.03
C LEU A 73 -55.39 -109.98 16.37
N THR A 74 -55.23 -110.38 17.63
CA THR A 74 -55.95 -111.55 18.19
C THR A 74 -57.44 -111.28 18.40
N PHE A 75 -57.85 -110.00 18.37
CA PHE A 75 -59.22 -109.58 18.69
C PHE A 75 -60.27 -110.05 17.67
N PHE A 76 -59.91 -110.40 16.42
CA PHE A 76 -60.90 -110.90 15.45
C PHE A 76 -60.57 -112.22 14.75
N GLY A 77 -59.33 -112.69 14.80
CA GLY A 77 -58.99 -114.05 14.36
C GLY A 77 -59.48 -115.15 15.32
N GLY A 78 -59.65 -114.83 16.60
CA GLY A 78 -60.20 -115.72 17.64
C GLY A 78 -61.72 -115.59 17.87
N ILE A 79 -62.43 -114.79 17.05
CA ILE A 79 -63.84 -114.39 17.29
C ILE A 79 -64.88 -115.50 17.17
N TYR A 80 -64.50 -116.69 16.68
CA TYR A 80 -65.43 -117.79 16.48
C TYR A 80 -65.25 -118.96 17.47
N ALA A 81 -64.49 -118.80 18.56
CA ALA A 81 -64.21 -119.92 19.48
C ALA A 81 -64.38 -119.66 21.00
N SER A 82 -64.71 -118.46 21.50
CA SER A 82 -65.00 -118.30 22.94
C SER A 82 -66.07 -117.25 23.27
N THR A 83 -66.94 -117.60 24.23
CA THR A 83 -68.10 -116.83 24.71
C THR A 83 -67.77 -115.75 25.76
N ALA A 84 -66.57 -115.17 25.75
CA ALA A 84 -66.20 -114.10 26.68
C ALA A 84 -65.32 -113.03 26.01
N LEU A 85 -65.93 -111.95 25.55
CA LEU A 85 -65.24 -110.72 25.14
C LEU A 85 -64.99 -109.83 26.37
N ASP A 86 -63.73 -109.63 26.80
CA ASP A 86 -63.39 -108.61 27.81
C ASP A 86 -62.96 -107.28 27.16
N LEU A 87 -63.85 -106.70 26.34
CA LEU A 87 -63.61 -105.41 25.69
C LEU A 87 -63.33 -104.30 26.72
N LYS A 88 -63.96 -104.40 27.89
CA LYS A 88 -63.74 -103.51 29.03
C LYS A 88 -62.30 -103.60 29.55
N GLY A 89 -61.79 -104.80 29.81
CA GLY A 89 -60.43 -105.04 30.27
C GLY A 89 -59.39 -104.51 29.29
N ASP A 90 -59.59 -104.75 27.99
CA ASP A 90 -58.66 -104.31 26.93
C ASP A 90 -58.62 -102.78 26.79
N ILE A 91 -59.78 -102.12 26.75
CA ILE A 91 -59.84 -100.65 26.71
C ILE A 91 -59.19 -100.07 27.97
N TYR A 92 -59.46 -100.66 29.14
CA TYR A 92 -58.87 -100.23 30.40
C TYR A 92 -57.34 -100.38 30.41
N GLN A 93 -56.80 -101.52 29.96
CA GLN A 93 -55.36 -101.76 29.88
C GLN A 93 -54.68 -100.77 28.92
N LYS A 94 -55.27 -100.54 27.74
CA LYS A 94 -54.73 -99.58 26.77
C LYS A 94 -54.76 -98.14 27.30
N LEU A 95 -55.85 -97.71 27.93
CA LEU A 95 -55.91 -96.40 28.60
C LEU A 95 -54.94 -96.28 29.78
N SER A 96 -54.53 -97.41 30.37
CA SER A 96 -53.58 -97.48 31.48
C SER A 96 -52.12 -97.54 31.03
N ALA A 97 -51.85 -97.57 29.72
CA ALA A 97 -50.50 -97.49 29.17
C ALA A 97 -49.77 -96.23 29.67
N PRO A 98 -48.47 -96.30 30.05
CA PRO A 98 -47.72 -95.18 30.63
C PRO A 98 -47.85 -93.86 29.84
N GLU A 99 -47.92 -93.95 28.52
CA GLU A 99 -48.02 -92.81 27.61
C GLU A 99 -49.36 -92.08 27.70
N LEU A 100 -50.43 -92.78 28.09
CA LEU A 100 -51.79 -92.25 28.23
C LEU A 100 -52.16 -91.88 29.67
N GLN A 101 -51.38 -92.33 30.66
CA GLN A 101 -51.60 -91.99 32.07
C GLN A 101 -51.53 -90.48 32.34
N ARG A 102 -50.72 -89.72 31.60
CA ARG A 102 -50.68 -88.25 31.72
C ARG A 102 -52.01 -87.57 31.33
N TYR A 103 -52.78 -88.22 30.45
CA TYR A 103 -54.07 -87.72 29.97
C TYR A 103 -55.25 -88.28 30.76
N PHE A 104 -55.12 -89.50 31.26
CA PHE A 104 -56.12 -90.17 32.10
C PHE A 104 -55.49 -90.67 33.41
N PRO A 105 -55.11 -89.76 34.33
CA PRO A 105 -54.36 -90.13 35.52
C PRO A 105 -55.21 -90.93 36.51
N LYS A 106 -56.53 -90.68 36.54
CA LYS A 106 -57.46 -91.30 37.48
C LYS A 106 -57.88 -92.67 36.97
N GLU A 107 -57.64 -93.71 37.77
CA GLU A 107 -58.08 -95.08 37.46
C GLU A 107 -59.59 -95.18 37.28
N SER A 108 -60.36 -94.49 38.13
CA SER A 108 -61.83 -94.46 38.06
C SER A 108 -62.34 -93.93 36.73
N GLU A 109 -61.66 -92.95 36.14
CA GLU A 109 -62.00 -92.40 34.82
C GLU A 109 -61.73 -93.41 33.71
N ARG A 110 -60.56 -94.09 33.74
CA ARG A 110 -60.21 -95.14 32.76
C ARG A 110 -61.22 -96.29 32.79
N ARG A 111 -61.59 -96.75 33.99
CA ARG A 111 -62.60 -97.80 34.19
C ARG A 111 -63.98 -97.37 33.71
N ALA A 112 -64.38 -96.10 33.94
CA ALA A 112 -65.67 -95.58 33.51
C ALA A 112 -65.79 -95.49 31.98
N ILE A 113 -64.74 -95.03 31.29
CA ILE A 113 -64.71 -94.99 29.81
C ILE A 113 -64.80 -96.41 29.25
N ALA A 114 -63.98 -97.34 29.77
CA ALA A 114 -64.00 -98.73 29.34
C ALA A 114 -65.36 -99.39 29.54
N ALA A 115 -65.98 -99.22 30.71
CA ALA A 115 -67.30 -99.77 31.02
C ALA A 115 -68.41 -99.17 30.13
N LYS A 116 -68.35 -97.87 29.83
CA LYS A 116 -69.33 -97.20 28.97
C LYS A 116 -69.27 -97.72 27.54
N VAL A 117 -68.07 -97.83 26.96
CA VAL A 117 -67.89 -98.31 25.59
C VAL A 117 -68.31 -99.77 25.49
N ASP A 118 -67.86 -100.60 26.42
CA ASP A 118 -68.20 -102.02 26.52
C ASP A 118 -69.71 -102.24 26.60
N SER A 119 -70.38 -101.58 27.55
CA SER A 119 -71.82 -101.68 27.74
C SER A 119 -72.60 -101.28 26.48
N GLN A 120 -72.18 -100.23 25.77
CA GLN A 120 -72.88 -99.76 24.58
C GLN A 120 -72.61 -100.65 23.36
N VAL A 121 -71.40 -101.20 23.21
CA VAL A 121 -71.09 -102.15 22.14
C VAL A 121 -71.85 -103.45 22.34
N HIS A 122 -71.82 -104.02 23.55
CA HIS A 122 -72.55 -105.23 23.89
C HIS A 122 -74.07 -105.05 23.71
N LYS A 123 -74.64 -103.97 24.24
CA LYS A 123 -76.09 -103.70 24.17
C LYS A 123 -76.62 -103.52 22.75
N ARG A 124 -75.82 -102.95 21.84
CA ARG A 124 -76.30 -102.53 20.51
C ARG A 124 -75.86 -103.44 19.36
N TYR A 125 -74.73 -104.15 19.50
CA TYR A 125 -74.09 -104.81 18.37
C TYR A 125 -73.66 -106.25 18.62
N LEU A 126 -73.71 -106.75 19.86
CA LEU A 126 -73.29 -108.13 20.20
C LEU A 126 -74.42 -109.00 20.79
N SER A 127 -75.67 -108.53 20.77
CA SER A 127 -76.85 -109.31 21.16
C SER A 127 -77.37 -110.18 20.00
N GLY A 128 -76.55 -111.13 19.51
CA GLY A 128 -76.93 -112.06 18.44
C GLY A 128 -75.76 -112.57 17.59
N ALA A 129 -76.05 -113.31 16.50
CA ALA A 129 -75.03 -113.76 15.55
C ALA A 129 -74.37 -112.55 14.86
N ILE A 130 -73.04 -112.44 14.98
CA ILE A 130 -72.29 -111.27 14.51
C ILE A 130 -72.17 -111.32 12.98
N THR A 131 -72.77 -110.35 12.28
CA THR A 131 -72.57 -110.14 10.85
C THR A 131 -71.41 -109.17 10.58
N ASN A 132 -70.88 -109.15 9.34
CA ASN A 132 -69.87 -108.15 8.92
C ASN A 132 -70.36 -106.71 9.15
N GLU A 133 -71.66 -106.45 8.95
CA GLU A 133 -72.27 -105.14 9.17
C GLU A 133 -72.30 -104.77 10.65
N MET A 134 -72.66 -105.71 11.53
CA MET A 134 -72.65 -105.50 12.99
C MET A 134 -71.23 -105.32 13.52
N ALA A 135 -70.26 -106.08 13.02
CA ALA A 135 -68.84 -105.92 13.36
C ALA A 135 -68.30 -104.54 12.93
N ASN A 136 -68.60 -104.11 11.71
CA ASN A 136 -68.21 -102.77 11.23
C ASN A 136 -68.91 -101.65 12.01
N ALA A 137 -70.18 -101.83 12.39
CA ALA A 137 -70.91 -100.88 13.23
C ALA A 137 -70.33 -100.79 14.65
N ALA A 138 -69.93 -101.92 15.23
CA ALA A 138 -69.25 -101.98 16.53
C ALA A 138 -67.88 -101.28 16.50
N ILE A 139 -67.05 -101.56 15.48
CA ILE A 139 -65.75 -100.89 15.27
C ILE A 139 -65.95 -99.39 15.10
N ARG A 140 -66.91 -98.99 14.26
CA ARG A 140 -67.23 -97.58 14.05
C ARG A 140 -67.61 -96.92 15.37
N TYR A 141 -68.51 -97.52 16.16
CA TYR A 141 -68.95 -96.96 17.43
C TYR A 141 -67.79 -96.84 18.44
N ALA A 142 -67.03 -97.93 18.65
CA ALA A 142 -65.93 -97.96 19.60
C ALA A 142 -64.85 -96.93 19.25
N VAL A 143 -64.44 -96.85 17.98
CA VAL A 143 -63.43 -95.88 17.52
C VAL A 143 -63.95 -94.45 17.58
N THR A 144 -65.25 -94.22 17.32
CA THR A 144 -65.85 -92.89 17.45
C THR A 144 -65.85 -92.40 18.90
N ASP A 145 -66.34 -93.22 19.85
CA ASP A 145 -66.46 -92.81 21.26
C ASP A 145 -65.07 -92.70 21.92
N ILE A 146 -64.20 -93.70 21.71
CA ILE A 146 -62.83 -93.70 22.25
C ILE A 146 -62.02 -92.60 21.58
N GLY A 147 -62.04 -92.51 20.25
CA GLY A 147 -61.30 -91.51 19.48
C GLY A 147 -61.70 -90.09 19.85
N THR A 148 -63.00 -89.80 19.99
CA THR A 148 -63.49 -88.48 20.40
C THR A 148 -63.03 -88.14 21.82
N THR A 149 -63.12 -89.11 22.74
CA THR A 149 -62.69 -88.94 24.13
C THR A 149 -61.19 -88.68 24.23
N LEU A 150 -60.38 -89.50 23.54
CA LEU A 150 -58.92 -89.36 23.48
C LEU A 150 -58.50 -88.02 22.87
N ILE A 151 -59.02 -87.67 21.69
CA ILE A 151 -58.67 -86.42 21.00
C ILE A 151 -59.04 -85.22 21.87
N ASN A 152 -60.26 -85.18 22.41
CA ASN A 152 -60.70 -84.08 23.26
C ASN A 152 -59.81 -83.94 24.50
N ARG A 153 -59.44 -85.05 25.14
CA ARG A 153 -58.60 -85.04 26.34
C ARG A 153 -57.17 -84.59 26.05
N VAL A 154 -56.59 -85.07 24.95
CA VAL A 154 -55.25 -84.67 24.52
C VAL A 154 -55.24 -83.17 24.21
N LEU A 155 -56.19 -82.67 23.43
CA LEU A 155 -56.29 -81.24 23.11
C LEU A 155 -56.51 -80.37 24.36
N GLU A 156 -57.37 -80.82 25.28
CA GLU A 156 -57.60 -80.12 26.55
C GLU A 156 -56.31 -80.01 27.39
N LYS A 157 -55.61 -81.13 27.59
CA LYS A 157 -54.41 -81.19 28.44
C LYS A 157 -53.21 -80.48 27.83
N GLU A 158 -53.15 -80.43 26.50
CA GLU A 158 -52.10 -79.72 25.77
C GLU A 158 -52.43 -78.23 25.52
N GLY A 159 -53.54 -77.71 26.08
CA GLY A 159 -53.78 -76.26 26.20
C GLY A 159 -54.96 -75.70 25.40
N VAL A 160 -55.65 -76.51 24.58
CA VAL A 160 -56.84 -76.05 23.83
C VAL A 160 -58.04 -75.95 24.76
N SER A 161 -58.21 -74.80 25.39
CA SER A 161 -59.25 -74.53 26.41
C SER A 161 -60.70 -74.55 25.90
N ASP A 162 -60.96 -74.26 24.62
CA ASP A 162 -62.33 -74.17 24.06
C ASP A 162 -62.92 -75.56 23.72
N ALA A 163 -63.97 -75.96 24.43
CA ALA A 163 -64.62 -77.26 24.27
C ALA A 163 -65.28 -77.44 22.89
N GLY A 164 -65.85 -76.38 22.30
CA GLY A 164 -66.47 -76.43 20.98
C GLY A 164 -65.44 -76.65 19.87
N ARG A 165 -64.27 -76.03 19.98
CA ARG A 165 -63.15 -76.24 19.06
C ARG A 165 -62.56 -77.64 19.18
N ARG A 166 -62.40 -78.16 20.40
CA ARG A 166 -61.99 -79.56 20.62
C ARG A 166 -62.94 -80.53 19.92
N ALA A 167 -64.26 -80.35 20.09
CA ALA A 167 -65.27 -81.18 19.44
C ALA A 167 -65.25 -81.08 17.90
N LYS A 168 -65.01 -79.88 17.34
CA LYS A 168 -64.85 -79.71 15.88
C LYS A 168 -63.64 -80.46 15.34
N TRP A 169 -62.50 -80.41 16.04
CA TRP A 169 -61.32 -81.18 15.68
C TRP A 169 -61.53 -82.68 15.82
N ALA A 170 -62.13 -83.16 16.92
CA ALA A 170 -62.46 -84.58 17.07
C ALA A 170 -63.32 -85.10 15.90
N ASN A 171 -64.37 -84.37 15.53
CA ASN A 171 -65.22 -84.72 14.38
C ASN A 171 -64.45 -84.67 13.05
N ARG A 172 -63.58 -83.67 12.85
CA ARG A 172 -62.78 -83.54 11.63
C ARG A 172 -61.76 -84.66 11.49
N LEU A 173 -61.07 -85.02 12.57
CA LEU A 173 -60.05 -86.07 12.60
C LEU A 173 -60.65 -87.47 12.40
N LEU A 174 -61.87 -87.71 12.89
CA LEU A 174 -62.59 -88.97 12.70
C LEU A 174 -63.31 -89.08 11.35
N LEU A 175 -63.47 -87.97 10.62
CA LEU A 175 -64.21 -87.95 9.35
C LEU A 175 -63.64 -88.94 8.30
N PRO A 176 -62.31 -88.99 8.01
CA PRO A 176 -61.76 -89.95 7.06
C PRO A 176 -62.07 -91.40 7.45
N PHE A 177 -61.99 -91.72 8.74
CA PHE A 177 -62.35 -93.03 9.27
C PHE A 177 -63.84 -93.34 9.04
N HIS A 178 -64.74 -92.39 9.35
CA HIS A 178 -66.17 -92.57 9.10
C HIS A 178 -66.52 -92.75 7.63
N THR A 179 -65.82 -92.07 6.73
CA THR A 179 -66.00 -92.23 5.28
C THR A 179 -65.55 -93.62 4.85
N CYS A 180 -64.34 -94.04 5.25
CA CYS A 180 -63.82 -95.38 4.94
C CYS A 180 -64.75 -96.50 5.47
N MET A 181 -65.19 -96.39 6.73
CA MET A 181 -66.10 -97.36 7.35
C MET A 181 -67.49 -97.41 6.70
N ARG A 182 -67.93 -96.36 6.01
CA ARG A 182 -69.23 -96.33 5.30
C ARG A 182 -69.16 -97.05 3.97
N GLU A 183 -68.03 -96.97 3.29
CA GLU A 183 -67.79 -97.60 1.98
C GLU A 183 -67.49 -99.10 2.12
N THR A 184 -67.07 -99.51 3.30
CA THR A 184 -66.69 -100.88 3.62
C THR A 184 -67.89 -101.80 3.87
N LYS A 185 -67.92 -102.97 3.22
CA LYS A 185 -68.95 -104.00 3.43
C LYS A 185 -68.46 -105.26 4.16
N VAL A 186 -67.14 -105.46 4.24
CA VAL A 186 -66.53 -106.62 4.89
C VAL A 186 -65.67 -106.21 6.08
N TYR A 187 -65.65 -107.04 7.11
CA TYR A 187 -64.93 -106.76 8.35
C TYR A 187 -63.41 -106.50 8.14
N LYS A 188 -62.76 -107.24 7.22
CA LYS A 188 -61.33 -107.10 6.92
C LYS A 188 -60.96 -105.71 6.37
N GLU A 189 -61.83 -105.11 5.57
CA GLU A 189 -61.67 -103.74 5.08
C GLU A 189 -61.87 -102.72 6.22
N GLY A 190 -62.75 -103.01 7.18
CA GLY A 190 -63.01 -102.13 8.33
C GLY A 190 -61.78 -102.02 9.22
N MET A 191 -61.03 -103.11 9.36
CA MET A 191 -59.73 -103.09 10.01
C MET A 191 -58.68 -102.27 9.26
N ARG A 192 -58.69 -102.29 7.92
CA ARG A 192 -57.79 -101.41 7.14
C ARG A 192 -58.12 -99.95 7.37
N CYS A 193 -59.40 -99.59 7.50
CA CYS A 193 -59.82 -98.24 7.88
C CYS A 193 -59.30 -97.83 9.26
N LEU A 194 -59.34 -98.76 10.23
CA LEU A 194 -58.82 -98.52 11.58
C LEU A 194 -57.28 -98.35 11.59
N GLU A 195 -56.55 -99.19 10.87
CA GLU A 195 -55.09 -99.08 10.77
C GLU A 195 -54.66 -97.77 10.08
N ALA A 196 -55.34 -97.38 9.01
CA ALA A 196 -55.13 -96.08 8.36
C ALA A 196 -55.40 -94.91 9.33
N PHE A 197 -56.52 -94.96 10.06
CA PHE A 197 -56.83 -93.94 11.08
C PHE A 197 -55.75 -93.87 12.15
N LYS A 198 -55.28 -95.01 12.68
CA LYS A 198 -54.25 -95.06 13.71
C LYS A 198 -52.94 -94.41 13.24
N LYS A 199 -52.52 -94.70 12.02
CA LYS A 199 -51.29 -94.15 11.41
C LYS A 199 -51.36 -92.63 11.22
N ASP A 200 -52.54 -92.12 10.83
CA ASP A 200 -52.73 -90.70 10.55
C ASP A 200 -53.17 -89.87 11.78
N ALA A 201 -53.76 -90.51 12.80
CA ALA A 201 -54.32 -89.82 13.96
C ALA A 201 -53.28 -89.01 14.73
N LEU A 202 -52.09 -89.58 14.98
CA LEU A 202 -51.04 -88.88 15.74
C LEU A 202 -50.55 -87.63 15.00
N LEU A 203 -50.35 -87.72 13.68
CA LEU A 203 -49.92 -86.61 12.83
C LEU A 203 -50.98 -85.52 12.79
N ASN A 204 -52.24 -85.89 12.64
CA ASN A 204 -53.33 -84.93 12.54
C ASN A 204 -53.73 -84.33 13.90
N VAL A 205 -53.53 -85.05 15.02
CA VAL A 205 -53.61 -84.47 16.36
C VAL A 205 -52.52 -83.43 16.57
N GLY A 206 -51.27 -83.70 16.16
CA GLY A 206 -50.20 -82.70 16.18
C GLY A 206 -50.51 -81.45 15.34
N LEU A 207 -51.07 -81.63 14.15
CA LEU A 207 -51.56 -80.53 13.32
C LEU A 207 -52.66 -79.72 14.03
N SER A 208 -53.66 -80.38 14.61
CA SER A 208 -54.75 -79.70 15.32
C SER A 208 -54.27 -78.92 16.54
N LEU A 209 -53.33 -79.50 17.30
CA LEU A 209 -52.74 -78.86 18.47
C LEU A 209 -51.95 -77.61 18.08
N SER A 210 -51.03 -77.73 17.11
CA SER A 210 -50.24 -76.59 16.64
C SER A 210 -51.12 -75.46 16.07
N HIS A 211 -52.19 -75.81 15.35
CA HIS A 211 -53.13 -74.83 14.80
C HIS A 211 -53.90 -74.09 15.91
N GLU A 212 -54.44 -74.81 16.90
CA GLU A 212 -55.21 -74.20 17.98
C GLU A 212 -54.35 -73.38 18.94
N LEU A 213 -53.15 -73.86 19.28
CA LEU A 213 -52.21 -73.10 20.12
C LEU A 213 -51.88 -71.76 19.48
N VAL A 214 -51.58 -71.74 18.17
CA VAL A 214 -51.35 -70.48 17.44
C VAL A 214 -52.62 -69.64 17.38
N ARG A 215 -53.79 -70.24 17.13
CA ARG A 215 -55.06 -69.49 17.07
C ARG A 215 -55.38 -68.80 18.39
N GLN A 216 -55.14 -69.47 19.52
CA GLN A 216 -55.42 -68.93 20.85
C GLN A 216 -54.43 -67.83 21.25
N GLU A 217 -53.14 -68.02 20.95
CA GLU A 217 -52.07 -67.10 21.41
C GLU A 217 -51.79 -65.95 20.42
N MET A 218 -51.96 -66.17 19.12
CA MET A 218 -51.59 -65.21 18.05
C MET A 218 -52.79 -64.76 17.20
N GLY A 219 -53.90 -65.49 17.24
CA GLY A 219 -55.11 -65.22 16.46
C GLY A 219 -55.27 -66.09 15.21
N ALA A 220 -56.51 -66.17 14.70
CA ALA A 220 -56.87 -67.04 13.57
C ALA A 220 -56.13 -66.70 12.26
N SER A 221 -55.80 -65.43 12.02
CA SER A 221 -55.08 -65.04 10.79
C SER A 221 -53.70 -65.69 10.66
N TYR A 222 -53.07 -66.11 11.76
CA TYR A 222 -51.73 -66.69 11.76
C TYR A 222 -51.74 -68.22 11.86
N SER A 223 -52.84 -68.83 12.34
CA SER A 223 -52.97 -70.28 12.42
C SER A 223 -53.03 -70.96 11.04
N ALA A 224 -53.40 -70.20 9.99
CA ALA A 224 -53.36 -70.65 8.60
C ALA A 224 -51.93 -71.02 8.13
N ALA A 225 -50.89 -70.39 8.68
CA ALA A 225 -49.50 -70.68 8.33
C ALA A 225 -48.94 -71.96 8.96
N VAL A 226 -49.64 -72.50 9.96
CA VAL A 226 -49.23 -73.71 10.68
C VAL A 226 -49.30 -74.93 9.77
N ALA A 227 -50.42 -75.13 9.07
CA ALA A 227 -50.66 -76.34 8.32
C ALA A 227 -49.63 -76.59 7.20
N PRO A 228 -49.30 -75.60 6.33
CA PRO A 228 -48.25 -75.79 5.33
C PRO A 228 -46.89 -76.14 5.95
N ALA A 229 -46.46 -75.42 6.98
CA ALA A 229 -45.17 -75.65 7.63
C ALA A 229 -45.09 -77.02 8.33
N TYR A 230 -46.17 -77.40 9.03
CA TYR A 230 -46.30 -78.68 9.70
C TYR A 230 -46.30 -79.85 8.71
N ILE A 231 -47.12 -79.77 7.65
CA ILE A 231 -47.23 -80.82 6.63
C ILE A 231 -45.89 -81.00 5.89
N THR A 232 -45.23 -79.90 5.50
CA THR A 232 -43.90 -79.96 4.86
C THR A 232 -42.88 -80.62 5.78
N CYS A 233 -42.89 -80.30 7.08
CA CYS A 233 -41.99 -80.92 8.05
C CYS A 233 -42.22 -82.43 8.18
N VAL A 234 -43.49 -82.86 8.29
CA VAL A 234 -43.85 -84.29 8.42
C VAL A 234 -43.48 -85.08 7.15
N ARG A 235 -43.59 -84.47 5.96
CA ARG A 235 -43.31 -85.11 4.66
C ARG A 235 -41.82 -85.19 4.27
N ALA A 236 -40.91 -84.55 5.01
CA ALA A 236 -39.47 -84.65 4.73
C ALA A 236 -38.97 -86.11 4.87
N LYS A 237 -38.01 -86.58 4.04
CA LYS A 237 -37.52 -87.98 4.07
C LYS A 237 -36.58 -88.22 5.26
N SER A 238 -37.01 -88.98 6.28
CA SER A 238 -36.16 -89.57 7.35
C SER A 238 -36.97 -90.59 8.20
N PRO A 239 -36.32 -91.51 8.97
CA PRO A 239 -36.97 -92.70 9.53
C PRO A 239 -37.94 -92.38 10.68
N GLY A 240 -39.12 -93.00 10.65
CA GLY A 240 -40.19 -92.90 11.66
C GLY A 240 -41.02 -91.61 11.62
N ALA A 241 -42.31 -91.69 11.26
CA ALA A 241 -43.21 -90.52 11.26
C ALA A 241 -43.55 -90.03 12.68
N ASP A 242 -43.58 -90.93 13.67
CA ASP A 242 -44.10 -90.65 15.01
C ASP A 242 -43.13 -89.83 15.88
N ALA A 243 -41.81 -90.02 15.73
CA ALA A 243 -40.79 -89.27 16.47
C ALA A 243 -40.68 -87.78 16.05
N ARG A 244 -41.33 -87.38 14.94
CA ARG A 244 -41.24 -86.04 14.36
C ARG A 244 -42.37 -85.09 14.75
N VAL A 245 -43.45 -85.59 15.35
CA VAL A 245 -44.64 -84.77 15.62
C VAL A 245 -44.31 -83.57 16.50
N LYS A 246 -43.52 -83.75 17.57
CA LYS A 246 -43.11 -82.65 18.46
C LYS A 246 -42.27 -81.58 17.75
N SER A 247 -41.28 -81.99 16.95
CA SER A 247 -40.43 -81.04 16.21
C SER A 247 -41.18 -80.35 15.08
N CYS A 248 -42.12 -81.03 14.44
CA CYS A 248 -42.98 -80.43 13.41
C CYS A 248 -44.05 -79.51 13.99
N VAL A 249 -44.61 -79.81 15.16
CA VAL A 249 -45.45 -78.86 15.92
C VAL A 249 -44.67 -77.58 16.17
N ALA A 250 -43.44 -77.69 16.68
CA ALA A 250 -42.56 -76.54 16.89
C ALA A 250 -42.33 -75.76 15.59
N LYS A 251 -42.07 -76.43 14.45
CA LYS A 251 -41.93 -75.77 13.13
C LYS A 251 -43.20 -75.03 12.68
N GLY A 252 -44.37 -75.61 12.90
CA GLY A 252 -45.65 -74.95 12.63
C GLY A 252 -45.83 -73.66 13.45
N VAL A 253 -45.54 -73.74 14.75
CA VAL A 253 -45.60 -72.59 15.67
C VAL A 253 -44.52 -71.55 15.34
N GLN A 254 -43.30 -71.97 14.98
CA GLN A 254 -42.22 -71.06 14.54
C GLN A 254 -42.63 -70.24 13.31
N SER A 255 -43.26 -70.88 12.32
CA SER A 255 -43.72 -70.21 11.11
C SER A 255 -44.80 -69.15 11.41
N ALA A 256 -45.76 -69.49 12.28
CA ALA A 256 -46.78 -68.53 12.69
C ALA A 256 -46.21 -67.39 13.54
N ALA A 257 -45.33 -67.70 14.49
CA ALA A 257 -44.64 -66.72 15.34
C ALA A 257 -43.84 -65.71 14.51
N TYR A 258 -43.20 -66.18 13.45
CA TYR A 258 -42.46 -65.33 12.52
C TYR A 258 -43.38 -64.31 11.83
N LEU A 259 -44.51 -64.76 11.27
CA LEU A 259 -45.49 -63.88 10.61
C LEU A 259 -46.15 -62.91 11.59
N TYR A 260 -46.51 -63.40 12.77
CA TYR A 260 -47.07 -62.57 13.85
C TYR A 260 -46.09 -61.47 14.26
N GLY A 261 -44.83 -61.83 14.53
CA GLY A 261 -43.78 -60.87 14.89
C GLY A 261 -43.50 -59.84 13.80
N GLN A 262 -43.51 -60.25 12.52
CA GLN A 262 -43.37 -59.30 11.40
C GLN A 262 -44.54 -58.30 11.34
N ALA A 263 -45.77 -58.78 11.47
CA ALA A 263 -46.96 -57.94 11.41
C ALA A 263 -46.99 -56.95 12.59
N LYS A 264 -46.70 -57.42 13.81
CA LYS A 264 -46.64 -56.55 14.99
C LYS A 264 -45.52 -55.54 14.94
N LEU A 265 -44.36 -55.93 14.40
CA LEU A 265 -43.27 -55.00 14.16
C LEU A 265 -43.66 -53.93 13.15
N LEU A 266 -44.26 -54.32 12.02
CA LEU A 266 -44.69 -53.38 10.99
C LEU A 266 -45.71 -52.40 11.56
N GLU A 267 -46.71 -52.88 12.30
CA GLU A 267 -47.72 -52.06 12.98
C GLU A 267 -47.06 -51.02 13.91
N THR A 268 -46.12 -51.46 14.75
CA THR A 268 -45.41 -50.60 15.71
C THR A 268 -44.51 -49.58 15.02
N ALA A 269 -43.72 -50.00 14.03
CA ALA A 269 -42.83 -49.11 13.29
C ALA A 269 -43.60 -48.08 12.45
N LYS A 270 -44.76 -48.46 11.89
CA LYS A 270 -45.63 -47.55 11.12
C LYS A 270 -46.10 -46.37 11.96
N LYS A 271 -46.48 -46.61 13.22
CA LYS A 271 -46.93 -45.54 14.15
C LYS A 271 -45.85 -44.47 14.40
N GLN A 272 -44.57 -44.81 14.24
CA GLN A 272 -43.45 -43.92 14.56
C GLN A 272 -42.74 -43.33 13.31
N LEU A 273 -42.73 -44.05 12.19
CA LEU A 273 -41.85 -43.74 11.04
C LEU A 273 -42.58 -43.56 9.70
N GLY A 274 -43.88 -43.85 9.63
CA GLY A 274 -44.62 -43.96 8.38
C GLY A 274 -44.33 -45.27 7.62
N GLU A 275 -45.05 -45.50 6.52
CA GLU A 275 -45.15 -46.81 5.88
C GLU A 275 -43.85 -47.32 5.24
N ALA A 276 -43.16 -46.49 4.45
CA ALA A 276 -41.96 -46.91 3.72
C ALA A 276 -40.79 -47.25 4.65
N LYS A 277 -40.54 -46.42 5.68
CA LYS A 277 -39.45 -46.64 6.65
C LYS A 277 -39.74 -47.82 7.57
N ALA A 278 -41.01 -48.03 7.96
CA ALA A 278 -41.41 -49.19 8.73
C ALA A 278 -41.14 -50.51 7.99
N ALA A 279 -41.42 -50.58 6.69
CA ALA A 279 -41.12 -51.75 5.87
C ALA A 279 -39.60 -52.03 5.80
N ALA A 280 -38.76 -50.98 5.73
CA ALA A 280 -37.31 -51.13 5.74
C ALA A 280 -36.79 -51.70 7.08
N VAL A 281 -37.32 -51.23 8.22
CA VAL A 281 -36.99 -51.77 9.54
C VAL A 281 -37.32 -53.25 9.62
N VAL A 282 -38.53 -53.66 9.20
CA VAL A 282 -38.95 -55.08 9.17
C VAL A 282 -37.99 -55.92 8.31
N LYS A 283 -37.60 -55.42 7.13
CA LYS A 283 -36.66 -56.12 6.25
C LYS A 283 -35.29 -56.36 6.90
N ARG A 284 -34.81 -55.43 7.73
CA ARG A 284 -33.50 -55.56 8.42
C ARG A 284 -33.55 -56.48 9.64
N THR A 285 -34.66 -56.52 10.37
CA THR A 285 -34.75 -57.27 11.65
C THR A 285 -35.34 -58.68 11.49
N ALA A 286 -36.23 -58.89 10.54
CA ALA A 286 -36.91 -60.17 10.33
C ALA A 286 -35.96 -61.38 10.14
N PRO A 287 -34.83 -61.30 9.39
CA PRO A 287 -33.92 -62.42 9.24
C PRO A 287 -33.32 -62.90 10.57
N GLY A 288 -32.97 -61.96 11.45
CA GLY A 288 -32.44 -62.28 12.79
C GLY A 288 -33.47 -62.96 13.66
N PHE A 289 -34.70 -62.48 13.64
CA PHE A 289 -35.81 -63.07 14.37
C PHE A 289 -36.12 -64.50 13.88
N LYS A 290 -36.19 -64.71 12.56
CA LYS A 290 -36.36 -66.05 11.98
C LYS A 290 -35.28 -67.02 12.47
N LYS A 291 -34.01 -66.60 12.41
CA LYS A 291 -32.88 -67.41 12.85
C LYS A 291 -32.94 -67.74 14.35
N CYS A 292 -33.46 -66.84 15.18
CA CYS A 292 -33.70 -67.10 16.59
C CYS A 292 -34.82 -68.13 16.76
N LEU A 293 -35.97 -67.91 16.11
CA LEU A 293 -37.12 -68.80 16.17
C LEU A 293 -36.78 -70.22 15.70
N ASP A 294 -35.96 -70.37 14.65
CA ASP A 294 -35.54 -71.68 14.16
C ASP A 294 -34.82 -72.54 15.22
N ARG A 295 -34.23 -71.90 16.23
CA ARG A 295 -33.54 -72.54 17.37
C ARG A 295 -34.43 -72.67 18.61
N ALA A 296 -35.58 -72.00 18.64
CA ALA A 296 -36.50 -72.01 19.78
C ALA A 296 -37.29 -73.33 19.80
N GLY A 297 -37.05 -74.16 20.81
CA GLY A 297 -37.75 -75.44 21.00
C GLY A 297 -38.84 -75.42 22.08
N ASP A 298 -38.92 -74.35 22.88
CA ASP A 298 -39.82 -74.22 24.02
C ASP A 298 -40.29 -72.77 24.25
N LYS A 299 -41.25 -72.59 25.16
CA LYS A 299 -41.85 -71.30 25.50
C LYS A 299 -40.80 -70.24 25.92
N LYS A 300 -39.74 -70.65 26.62
CA LYS A 300 -38.67 -69.75 27.08
C LYS A 300 -37.82 -69.26 25.90
N GLY A 301 -37.50 -70.13 24.95
CA GLY A 301 -36.82 -69.78 23.71
C GLY A 301 -37.63 -68.81 22.85
N PHE A 302 -38.95 -69.02 22.72
CA PHE A 302 -39.82 -68.09 22.01
C PHE A 302 -39.86 -66.70 22.66
N ALA A 303 -39.98 -66.63 23.99
CA ALA A 303 -39.97 -65.37 24.72
C ALA A 303 -38.64 -64.61 24.55
N ALA A 304 -37.50 -65.32 24.64
CA ALA A 304 -36.18 -64.73 24.41
C ALA A 304 -36.02 -64.19 22.98
N CYS A 305 -36.55 -64.89 21.97
CA CYS A 305 -36.57 -64.38 20.59
C CYS A 305 -37.48 -63.17 20.42
N GLY A 306 -38.59 -63.09 21.15
CA GLY A 306 -39.45 -61.91 21.21
C GLY A 306 -38.74 -60.70 21.80
N ASP A 307 -38.00 -60.88 22.90
CA ASP A 307 -37.22 -59.80 23.52
C ASP A 307 -36.09 -59.31 22.60
N ASP A 308 -35.35 -60.23 21.96
CA ASP A 308 -34.29 -59.88 21.01
C ASP A 308 -34.85 -59.13 19.80
N LEU A 309 -36.01 -59.57 19.27
CA LEU A 309 -36.71 -58.84 18.22
C LEU A 309 -37.09 -57.44 18.69
N ALA A 310 -37.71 -57.30 19.86
CA ALA A 310 -38.16 -56.01 20.38
C ALA A 310 -37.00 -55.04 20.63
N ALA A 311 -35.86 -55.53 21.15
CA ALA A 311 -34.66 -54.74 21.36
C ALA A 311 -34.02 -54.28 20.03
N ARG A 312 -33.86 -55.19 19.05
CA ARG A 312 -33.30 -54.87 17.72
C ARG A 312 -34.21 -53.94 16.93
N ALA A 313 -35.50 -54.26 16.90
CA ALA A 313 -36.52 -53.45 16.25
C ALA A 313 -36.60 -52.05 16.84
N GLY A 314 -36.69 -51.93 18.17
CA GLY A 314 -36.77 -50.63 18.82
C GLY A 314 -35.51 -49.79 18.60
N ALA A 315 -34.34 -50.41 18.53
CA ALA A 315 -33.10 -49.73 18.16
C ALA A 315 -33.11 -49.20 16.72
N GLU A 316 -33.57 -50.01 15.76
CA GLU A 316 -33.72 -49.59 14.37
C GLU A 316 -34.80 -48.52 14.19
N ILE A 317 -35.91 -48.61 14.95
CA ILE A 317 -36.95 -47.57 14.98
C ILE A 317 -36.38 -46.27 15.54
N ALA A 318 -35.64 -46.33 16.64
CA ALA A 318 -34.98 -45.17 17.24
C ALA A 318 -34.00 -44.49 16.26
N LYS A 319 -33.19 -45.27 15.55
CA LYS A 319 -32.27 -44.76 14.51
C LYS A 319 -33.03 -43.99 13.43
N GLU A 320 -34.06 -44.60 12.84
CA GLU A 320 -34.84 -43.99 11.77
C GLU A 320 -35.63 -42.76 12.25
N ALA A 321 -36.11 -42.76 13.50
CA ALA A 321 -36.80 -41.63 14.11
C ALA A 321 -35.86 -40.43 14.33
N ILE A 322 -34.62 -40.69 14.77
CA ILE A 322 -33.57 -39.66 14.89
C ILE A 322 -33.21 -39.09 13.51
N LEU A 323 -33.02 -39.94 12.50
CA LEU A 323 -32.74 -39.50 11.13
C LEU A 323 -33.90 -38.72 10.51
N ALA A 324 -35.14 -39.03 10.88
CA ALA A 324 -36.34 -38.32 10.45
C ALA A 324 -36.55 -37.00 11.18
N ASN A 325 -35.87 -36.75 12.30
CA ASN A 325 -36.08 -35.55 13.10
C ASN A 325 -35.57 -34.30 12.35
N PRO A 326 -36.44 -33.30 12.09
CA PRO A 326 -36.04 -32.08 11.40
C PRO A 326 -34.91 -31.32 12.10
N GLN A 327 -34.88 -31.32 13.43
CA GLN A 327 -33.80 -30.66 14.18
C GLN A 327 -32.46 -31.34 13.94
N VAL A 328 -32.40 -32.68 13.92
CA VAL A 328 -31.15 -33.42 13.63
C VAL A 328 -30.70 -33.16 12.20
N SER A 329 -31.62 -33.21 11.24
CA SER A 329 -31.29 -33.05 9.82
C SER A 329 -30.91 -31.61 9.42
N GLN A 330 -31.53 -30.60 10.04
CA GLN A 330 -31.20 -29.19 9.82
C GLN A 330 -29.91 -28.77 10.53
N THR A 331 -29.65 -29.35 11.70
CA THR A 331 -28.54 -28.94 12.57
C THR A 331 -27.23 -29.62 12.17
N ILE A 332 -27.26 -30.91 11.80
CA ILE A 332 -26.07 -31.67 11.42
C ILE A 332 -26.02 -31.80 9.89
N ARG A 333 -25.20 -30.97 9.25
CA ARG A 333 -24.98 -31.01 7.80
C ARG A 333 -23.96 -32.09 7.45
N GLY A 334 -24.42 -33.34 7.27
CA GLY A 334 -23.59 -34.44 6.80
C GLY A 334 -24.21 -35.80 7.09
N GLY A 335 -24.37 -36.63 6.05
CA GLY A 335 -25.00 -37.95 6.19
C GLY A 335 -24.25 -38.90 7.14
N GLN A 336 -22.94 -38.71 7.33
CA GLN A 336 -22.15 -39.53 8.23
C GLN A 336 -22.37 -39.17 9.71
N ALA A 337 -22.32 -37.89 10.06
CA ALA A 337 -22.57 -37.44 11.43
C ALA A 337 -24.03 -37.70 11.87
N GLN A 338 -25.00 -37.55 10.96
CA GLN A 338 -26.39 -37.95 11.22
C GLN A 338 -26.52 -39.45 11.53
N LYS A 339 -25.80 -40.30 10.79
CA LYS A 339 -25.75 -41.75 11.06
C LYS A 339 -25.12 -42.05 12.42
N GLU A 340 -24.06 -41.36 12.81
CA GLU A 340 -23.40 -41.56 14.11
C GLU A 340 -24.32 -41.22 15.30
N VAL A 341 -25.07 -40.12 15.20
CA VAL A 341 -26.10 -39.75 16.21
C VAL A 341 -27.20 -40.81 16.26
N ALA A 342 -27.69 -41.26 15.11
CA ALA A 342 -28.70 -42.31 15.04
C ALA A 342 -28.19 -43.62 15.68
N GLU A 343 -26.97 -44.05 15.35
CA GLU A 343 -26.34 -45.23 15.93
C GLU A 343 -26.16 -45.13 17.45
N ALA A 344 -25.83 -43.95 17.98
CA ALA A 344 -25.76 -43.73 19.42
C ALA A 344 -27.13 -43.91 20.10
N GLY A 345 -28.19 -43.33 19.52
CA GLY A 345 -29.57 -43.54 19.99
C GLY A 345 -29.99 -45.02 19.92
N GLY A 346 -29.65 -45.71 18.83
CA GLY A 346 -29.90 -47.15 18.70
C GLY A 346 -29.22 -47.97 19.79
N ARG A 347 -27.95 -47.69 20.11
CA ARG A 347 -27.23 -48.35 21.21
C ARG A 347 -27.83 -48.04 22.58
N ALA A 348 -28.26 -46.80 22.83
CA ALA A 348 -28.91 -46.42 24.08
C ALA A 348 -30.22 -47.19 24.28
N PHE A 349 -31.01 -47.37 23.21
CA PHE A 349 -32.22 -48.19 23.25
C PHE A 349 -31.90 -49.65 23.59
N GLN A 350 -30.92 -50.26 22.91
CA GLN A 350 -30.54 -51.65 23.19
C GLN A 350 -30.04 -51.85 24.62
N ALA A 351 -29.21 -50.94 25.13
CA ALA A 351 -28.70 -51.00 26.50
C ALA A 351 -29.84 -50.90 27.52
N CYS A 352 -30.80 -49.99 27.29
CA CYS A 352 -31.99 -49.86 28.14
C CYS A 352 -32.85 -51.15 28.09
N ALA A 353 -33.14 -51.66 26.90
CA ALA A 353 -33.93 -52.88 26.73
C ALA A 353 -33.27 -54.10 27.40
N ALA A 354 -31.94 -54.26 27.27
CA ALA A 354 -31.18 -55.29 27.97
C ALA A 354 -31.25 -55.14 29.50
N GLY A 355 -31.21 -53.90 30.00
CA GLY A 355 -31.42 -53.59 31.42
C GLY A 355 -32.81 -54.00 31.92
N LEU A 356 -33.86 -53.71 31.17
CA LEU A 356 -35.23 -54.13 31.50
C LEU A 356 -35.38 -55.66 31.53
N VAL A 357 -34.76 -56.37 30.59
CA VAL A 357 -34.71 -57.85 30.59
C VAL A 357 -33.99 -58.36 31.84
N LYS A 358 -32.81 -57.80 32.17
CA LYS A 358 -32.02 -58.20 33.34
C LYS A 358 -32.77 -57.96 34.66
N ASN A 359 -33.55 -56.89 34.73
CA ASN A 359 -34.31 -56.51 35.92
C ASN A 359 -35.68 -57.20 36.01
N GLY A 360 -36.02 -58.09 35.07
CA GLY A 360 -37.30 -58.82 35.09
C GLY A 360 -38.53 -57.94 34.88
N ALA A 361 -38.37 -56.76 34.26
CA ALA A 361 -39.43 -55.76 34.10
C ALA A 361 -40.41 -56.13 32.96
N ARG A 362 -41.11 -57.27 33.11
CA ARG A 362 -42.19 -57.69 32.22
C ARG A 362 -43.54 -57.20 32.75
N GLY A 363 -44.39 -56.70 31.87
CA GLY A 363 -45.78 -56.38 32.19
C GLY A 363 -46.63 -57.65 32.44
N PRO A 364 -47.90 -57.49 32.85
CA PRO A 364 -48.82 -58.61 33.10
C PRO A 364 -49.05 -59.51 31.88
N GLU A 365 -48.86 -58.98 30.67
CA GLU A 365 -48.94 -59.73 29.41
C GLU A 365 -47.62 -60.44 29.01
N GLY A 366 -46.58 -60.36 29.86
CA GLY A 366 -45.28 -60.99 29.61
C GLY A 366 -44.34 -60.21 28.66
N SER A 367 -44.77 -59.04 28.16
CA SER A 367 -43.97 -58.15 27.29
C SER A 367 -43.10 -57.17 28.09
N LEU A 368 -42.02 -56.67 27.48
CA LEU A 368 -41.21 -55.58 28.03
C LEU A 368 -41.90 -54.23 27.83
N ASN A 369 -41.96 -53.40 28.88
CA ASN A 369 -42.39 -52.00 28.73
C ASN A 369 -41.23 -51.14 28.19
N LEU A 370 -41.18 -50.99 26.86
CA LEU A 370 -40.09 -50.29 26.18
C LEU A 370 -40.28 -48.76 26.13
N GLU A 371 -41.39 -48.20 26.61
CA GLU A 371 -41.59 -46.74 26.63
C GLU A 371 -40.55 -46.03 27.50
N ALA A 372 -40.12 -46.68 28.59
CA ALA A 372 -39.04 -46.19 29.45
C ALA A 372 -37.71 -45.99 28.71
N CYS A 373 -37.50 -46.68 27.57
CA CYS A 373 -36.29 -46.55 26.77
C CYS A 373 -36.31 -45.36 25.79
N VAL A 374 -37.44 -44.67 25.63
CA VAL A 374 -37.53 -43.47 24.77
C VAL A 374 -36.74 -42.30 25.37
N HIS A 375 -36.78 -42.10 26.69
CA HIS A 375 -36.06 -41.00 27.35
C HIS A 375 -34.53 -41.12 27.21
N PRO A 376 -33.90 -42.28 27.50
CA PRO A 376 -32.48 -42.49 27.24
C PRO A 376 -32.05 -42.20 25.79
N VAL A 377 -32.88 -42.59 24.81
CA VAL A 377 -32.63 -42.30 23.39
C VAL A 377 -32.64 -40.80 23.12
N LYS A 378 -33.65 -40.08 23.64
CA LYS A 378 -33.73 -38.61 23.48
C LYS A 378 -32.53 -37.91 24.11
N MET A 379 -32.11 -38.33 25.31
CA MET A 379 -30.96 -37.75 25.99
C MET A 379 -29.65 -38.05 25.25
N GLU A 380 -29.43 -39.26 24.75
CA GLU A 380 -28.20 -39.58 24.03
C GLU A 380 -28.14 -38.89 22.66
N ALA A 381 -29.27 -38.83 21.94
CA ALA A 381 -29.37 -38.08 20.70
C ALA A 381 -29.14 -36.58 20.93
N GLY A 382 -29.75 -35.99 21.97
CA GLY A 382 -29.55 -34.59 22.34
C GLY A 382 -28.09 -34.27 22.68
N ARG A 383 -27.40 -35.17 23.40
CA ARG A 383 -25.97 -35.06 23.68
C ARG A 383 -25.12 -35.02 22.42
N ALA A 384 -25.36 -35.98 21.52
CA ALA A 384 -24.58 -36.13 20.30
C ALA A 384 -24.82 -34.97 19.33
N VAL A 385 -26.07 -34.49 19.23
CA VAL A 385 -26.40 -33.25 18.49
C VAL A 385 -25.68 -32.05 19.10
N ALA A 386 -25.71 -31.89 20.42
CA ALA A 386 -25.03 -30.78 21.08
C ALA A 386 -23.51 -30.79 20.83
N LEU A 387 -22.87 -31.95 20.94
CA LEU A 387 -21.43 -32.11 20.64
C LEU A 387 -21.11 -31.74 19.20
N GLU A 388 -21.92 -32.19 18.24
CA GLU A 388 -21.68 -31.94 16.83
C GLU A 388 -21.92 -30.47 16.46
N VAL A 389 -22.94 -29.81 17.04
CA VAL A 389 -23.15 -28.35 16.90
C VAL A 389 -21.95 -27.58 17.41
N ILE A 390 -21.46 -27.96 18.59
CA ILE A 390 -20.29 -27.34 19.20
C ILE A 390 -19.07 -27.52 18.29
N ARG A 391 -18.81 -28.74 17.82
CA ARG A 391 -17.70 -29.05 16.93
C ARG A 391 -17.76 -28.27 15.62
N GLN A 392 -18.94 -28.18 15.00
CA GLN A 392 -19.11 -27.37 13.77
C GLN A 392 -18.89 -25.88 14.00
N ASN A 393 -19.28 -25.34 15.15
CA ASN A 393 -19.01 -23.94 15.50
C ASN A 393 -17.51 -23.70 15.77
N ILE A 394 -16.81 -24.64 16.42
CA ILE A 394 -15.35 -24.59 16.60
C ILE A 394 -14.65 -24.59 15.22
N GLN A 395 -15.05 -25.49 14.32
CA GLN A 395 -14.49 -25.58 12.96
C GLN A 395 -14.75 -24.34 12.11
N LYS A 396 -15.92 -23.70 12.25
CA LYS A 396 -16.27 -22.45 11.55
C LYS A 396 -15.50 -21.23 12.06
N THR A 397 -14.79 -21.34 13.19
CA THR A 397 -14.05 -20.21 13.75
C THR A 397 -12.75 -19.99 12.97
N SER A 398 -12.84 -19.24 11.88
CA SER A 398 -11.76 -18.97 10.92
C SER A 398 -10.52 -18.34 11.58
N GLY A 399 -9.42 -19.08 11.69
CA GLY A 399 -8.12 -18.57 12.17
C GLY A 399 -7.59 -19.17 13.47
N ALA A 400 -8.36 -20.02 14.17
CA ALA A 400 -7.83 -20.79 15.29
C ALA A 400 -6.94 -21.96 14.78
N PRO A 401 -5.72 -22.17 15.31
CA PRO A 401 -4.88 -23.31 14.96
C PRO A 401 -5.59 -24.64 15.20
N VAL A 402 -5.34 -25.63 14.34
CA VAL A 402 -5.93 -26.99 14.45
C VAL A 402 -5.69 -27.60 15.83
N ALA A 403 -4.54 -27.32 16.45
CA ALA A 403 -4.21 -27.76 17.80
C ALA A 403 -5.13 -27.15 18.87
N LEU A 404 -5.48 -25.86 18.74
CA LEU A 404 -6.43 -25.21 19.65
C LEU A 404 -7.85 -25.73 19.43
N GLN A 405 -8.28 -25.89 18.17
CA GLN A 405 -9.59 -26.46 17.85
C GLN A 405 -9.74 -27.88 18.43
N SER A 406 -8.70 -28.70 18.31
CA SER A 406 -8.64 -30.06 18.88
C SER A 406 -8.63 -30.06 20.41
N SER A 407 -7.95 -29.09 21.03
CA SER A 407 -7.93 -28.92 22.48
C SER A 407 -9.31 -28.53 23.02
N MET A 408 -9.97 -27.57 22.37
CA MET A 408 -11.31 -27.11 22.72
C MET A 408 -12.36 -28.22 22.55
N ASP A 409 -12.30 -28.97 21.45
CA ASP A 409 -13.18 -30.11 21.20
C ASP A 409 -13.03 -31.17 22.31
N LYS A 410 -11.80 -31.51 22.70
CA LYS A 410 -11.54 -32.43 23.82
C LYS A 410 -12.04 -31.90 25.16
N GLU A 411 -11.79 -30.62 25.45
CA GLU A 411 -12.17 -30.01 26.72
C GLU A 411 -13.69 -29.97 26.88
N ILE A 412 -14.42 -29.64 25.82
CA ILE A 412 -15.88 -29.55 25.86
C ILE A 412 -16.53 -30.92 25.81
N ALA A 413 -16.01 -31.85 25.01
CA ALA A 413 -16.43 -33.24 25.09
C ALA A 413 -16.24 -33.81 26.50
N GLY A 414 -15.14 -33.44 27.17
CA GLY A 414 -14.88 -33.75 28.57
C GLY A 414 -15.88 -33.10 29.53
N ALA A 415 -16.12 -31.79 29.42
CA ALA A 415 -17.04 -31.03 30.27
C ALA A 415 -18.49 -31.56 30.16
N LEU A 416 -18.95 -31.76 28.92
CA LEU A 416 -20.28 -32.29 28.67
C LEU A 416 -20.38 -33.73 29.18
N LYS A 417 -19.37 -34.58 28.98
CA LYS A 417 -19.33 -35.94 29.52
C LYS A 417 -19.35 -35.96 31.06
N ALA A 418 -18.73 -34.99 31.72
CA ALA A 418 -18.65 -34.94 33.18
C ALA A 418 -20.01 -34.64 33.85
N CYS A 419 -20.85 -33.80 33.22
CA CYS A 419 -22.14 -33.43 33.79
C CYS A 419 -23.36 -34.10 33.14
N TRP A 420 -23.23 -34.64 31.92
CA TRP A 420 -24.36 -35.24 31.20
C TRP A 420 -24.75 -36.59 31.77
N ASN A 421 -26.03 -36.74 32.12
CA ASN A 421 -26.56 -37.98 32.66
C ASN A 421 -27.83 -38.39 31.89
N VAL A 422 -27.74 -39.54 31.22
CA VAL A 422 -28.81 -40.11 30.38
C VAL A 422 -30.09 -40.39 31.18
N SER A 423 -29.97 -40.61 32.49
CA SER A 423 -31.08 -40.86 33.41
C SER A 423 -31.58 -39.60 34.13
N ALA A 424 -30.93 -38.44 33.93
CA ALA A 424 -31.36 -37.18 34.56
C ALA A 424 -32.53 -36.51 33.82
N SER A 425 -33.12 -35.50 34.47
CA SER A 425 -34.16 -34.67 33.86
C SER A 425 -33.61 -33.78 32.74
N GLU A 426 -34.47 -33.37 31.81
CA GLU A 426 -34.12 -32.44 30.73
C GLU A 426 -33.51 -31.14 31.27
N ALA A 427 -34.03 -30.61 32.39
CA ALA A 427 -33.51 -29.40 33.03
C ALA A 427 -32.05 -29.55 33.46
N LYS A 428 -31.69 -30.68 34.09
CA LYS A 428 -30.31 -30.93 34.57
C LYS A 428 -29.32 -31.07 33.41
N ASN A 429 -29.72 -31.75 32.33
CA ASN A 429 -28.89 -31.84 31.12
C ASN A 429 -28.83 -30.52 30.35
N SER A 430 -29.89 -29.71 30.39
CA SER A 430 -29.89 -28.34 29.85
C SER A 430 -28.92 -27.43 30.61
N ASP A 431 -28.86 -27.52 31.95
CA ASP A 431 -27.90 -26.76 32.75
C ASP A 431 -26.45 -27.19 32.47
N CYS A 432 -26.22 -28.50 32.31
CA CYS A 432 -24.93 -29.05 31.86
C CYS A 432 -24.51 -28.48 30.49
N LEU A 433 -25.44 -28.43 29.54
CA LEU A 433 -25.21 -27.83 28.22
C LEU A 433 -24.89 -26.34 28.33
N ARG A 434 -25.64 -25.58 29.14
CA ARG A 434 -25.41 -24.14 29.36
C ARG A 434 -24.00 -23.88 29.87
N SER A 435 -23.58 -24.59 30.91
CA SER A 435 -22.25 -24.47 31.50
C SER A 435 -21.15 -24.81 30.49
N SER A 436 -21.35 -25.86 29.69
CA SER A 436 -20.40 -26.26 28.64
C SER A 436 -20.28 -25.21 27.53
N VAL A 437 -21.39 -24.61 27.10
CA VAL A 437 -21.41 -23.52 26.10
C VAL A 437 -20.75 -22.26 26.66
N GLN A 438 -21.02 -21.88 27.92
CA GLN A 438 -20.35 -20.76 28.57
C GLN A 438 -18.84 -20.95 28.62
N LYS A 439 -18.37 -22.16 29.00
CA LYS A 439 -16.94 -22.49 29.03
C LYS A 439 -16.31 -22.39 27.64
N LEU A 440 -16.97 -22.92 26.62
CA LEU A 440 -16.53 -22.81 25.22
C LEU A 440 -16.37 -21.35 24.79
N VAL A 441 -17.41 -20.52 25.00
CA VAL A 441 -17.37 -19.13 24.59
C VAL A 441 -16.30 -18.37 25.36
N ARG A 442 -16.13 -18.62 26.67
CA ARG A 442 -15.05 -18.02 27.47
C ARG A 442 -13.68 -18.37 26.90
N THR A 443 -13.41 -19.64 26.60
CA THR A 443 -12.12 -20.08 26.04
C THR A 443 -11.87 -19.46 24.66
N LEU A 444 -12.87 -19.46 23.78
CA LEU A 444 -12.75 -18.90 22.43
C LEU A 444 -12.56 -17.38 22.45
N ALA A 445 -13.36 -16.68 23.25
CA ALA A 445 -13.25 -15.25 23.47
C ALA A 445 -11.89 -14.90 24.09
N SER A 446 -11.41 -15.66 25.07
CA SER A 446 -10.11 -15.42 25.69
C SER A 446 -8.96 -15.56 24.69
N TYR A 447 -9.03 -16.56 23.80
CA TYR A 447 -8.05 -16.72 22.74
C TYR A 447 -8.09 -15.55 21.75
N ARG A 448 -9.28 -15.20 21.24
CA ARG A 448 -9.47 -14.10 20.28
C ARG A 448 -9.06 -12.76 20.85
N LEU A 449 -9.51 -12.42 22.05
CA LEU A 449 -9.10 -11.20 22.75
C LEU A 449 -7.58 -11.16 22.95
N GLY A 450 -6.93 -12.31 23.15
CA GLY A 450 -5.46 -12.39 23.24
C GLY A 450 -4.74 -12.08 21.93
N GLN A 451 -5.39 -12.26 20.77
CA GLN A 451 -4.82 -11.92 19.46
C GLN A 451 -5.19 -10.51 19.00
N GLU A 452 -6.42 -10.08 19.28
CA GLU A 452 -7.00 -8.85 18.73
C GLU A 452 -6.77 -7.63 19.63
N LEU A 453 -6.56 -7.81 20.94
CA LEU A 453 -6.24 -6.69 21.83
C LEU A 453 -4.75 -6.31 21.70
N PRO A 454 -4.43 -5.02 21.45
CA PRO A 454 -3.04 -4.56 21.41
C PRO A 454 -2.33 -4.80 22.75
N ALA A 455 -1.09 -5.31 22.71
CA ALA A 455 -0.31 -5.60 23.91
C ALA A 455 -0.16 -4.36 24.83
N GLY A 456 -0.01 -3.16 24.25
CA GLY A 456 0.07 -1.91 25.00
C GLY A 456 -1.23 -1.54 25.74
N LEU A 457 -2.40 -1.92 25.20
CA LEU A 457 -3.69 -1.73 25.88
C LEU A 457 -3.80 -2.68 27.08
N VAL A 458 -3.42 -3.95 26.88
CA VAL A 458 -3.44 -4.95 27.96
C VAL A 458 -2.47 -4.58 29.09
N ALA A 459 -1.31 -4.01 28.76
CA ALA A 459 -0.37 -3.53 29.77
C ALA A 459 -0.93 -2.36 30.60
N LYS A 460 -1.76 -1.47 30.00
CA LYS A 460 -2.35 -0.32 30.70
C LYS A 460 -3.64 -0.65 31.46
N ASP A 461 -4.41 -1.65 31.05
CA ASP A 461 -5.54 -2.20 31.81
C ASP A 461 -5.45 -3.74 31.84
N PRO A 462 -4.63 -4.32 32.74
CA PRO A 462 -4.43 -5.77 32.84
C PRO A 462 -5.73 -6.56 33.08
N GLY A 463 -6.74 -5.90 33.66
CA GLY A 463 -8.05 -6.49 33.92
C GLY A 463 -9.03 -6.40 32.74
N LEU A 464 -8.69 -5.71 31.64
CA LEU A 464 -9.62 -5.47 30.52
C LEU A 464 -10.13 -6.78 29.92
N LYS A 465 -9.22 -7.72 29.67
CA LYS A 465 -9.56 -9.02 29.09
C LYS A 465 -10.58 -9.76 29.96
N GLU A 466 -10.35 -9.77 31.28
CA GLU A 466 -11.24 -10.44 32.23
C GLU A 466 -12.61 -9.73 32.33
N LYS A 467 -12.65 -8.39 32.34
CA LYS A 467 -13.91 -7.62 32.33
C LYS A 467 -14.76 -7.90 31.08
N LEU A 468 -14.14 -7.95 29.90
CA LEU A 468 -14.81 -8.28 28.64
C LEU A 468 -15.36 -9.71 28.65
N LEU A 469 -14.59 -10.67 29.18
CA LEU A 469 -15.05 -12.04 29.35
C LEU A 469 -16.24 -12.14 30.31
N GLN A 470 -16.19 -11.44 31.45
CA GLN A 470 -17.30 -11.40 32.41
C GLN A 470 -18.57 -10.77 31.80
N GLY A 471 -18.43 -9.74 30.97
CA GLY A 471 -19.54 -9.16 30.22
C GLY A 471 -20.20 -10.15 29.26
N ALA A 472 -19.38 -10.89 28.49
CA ALA A 472 -19.88 -11.95 27.61
C ALA A 472 -20.57 -13.09 28.38
N GLU A 473 -20.00 -13.50 29.52
CA GLU A 473 -20.59 -14.53 30.38
C GLU A 473 -21.94 -14.10 30.96
N LYS A 474 -22.04 -12.85 31.41
CA LYS A 474 -23.29 -12.28 31.91
C LYS A 474 -24.35 -12.26 30.81
N CYS A 475 -24.01 -11.79 29.61
CA CYS A 475 -24.91 -11.82 28.46
C CYS A 475 -25.38 -13.25 28.15
N LEU A 476 -24.47 -14.23 28.17
CA LEU A 476 -24.82 -15.63 27.91
C LEU A 476 -25.71 -16.21 29.00
N ALA A 477 -25.46 -15.88 30.28
CA ALA A 477 -26.28 -16.35 31.39
C ALA A 477 -27.74 -15.84 31.25
N GLU A 478 -27.92 -14.58 30.85
CA GLU A 478 -29.23 -13.98 30.61
C GLU A 478 -29.89 -14.56 29.34
N SER A 479 -29.15 -14.64 28.25
CA SER A 479 -29.66 -15.06 26.93
C SER A 479 -29.95 -16.55 26.85
N LEU A 480 -29.17 -17.40 27.52
CA LEU A 480 -29.33 -18.86 27.53
C LEU A 480 -30.24 -19.34 28.68
N SER A 481 -31.07 -18.47 29.25
CA SER A 481 -32.08 -18.84 30.23
C SER A 481 -33.15 -19.76 29.59
N GLY A 482 -33.54 -20.82 30.32
CA GLY A 482 -34.52 -21.84 29.86
C GLY A 482 -33.92 -23.20 29.48
N ASN A 483 -34.77 -24.08 28.93
CA ASN A 483 -34.40 -25.43 28.48
C ASN A 483 -33.77 -25.40 27.08
N LEU A 484 -32.44 -25.49 27.04
CA LEU A 484 -31.64 -25.43 25.82
C LEU A 484 -31.84 -26.63 24.89
N LEU A 485 -32.35 -27.76 25.40
CA LEU A 485 -32.64 -28.94 24.59
C LEU A 485 -33.83 -28.73 23.65
N GLN A 486 -34.64 -27.71 23.91
CA GLN A 486 -35.84 -27.39 23.12
C GLN A 486 -35.73 -26.05 22.36
N ALA A 487 -34.68 -25.26 22.63
CA ALA A 487 -34.49 -23.95 22.02
C ALA A 487 -33.90 -24.09 20.60
N SER A 488 -34.63 -23.59 19.58
CA SER A 488 -34.17 -23.59 18.18
C SER A 488 -33.22 -22.43 17.85
N ASP A 489 -33.08 -21.45 18.74
CA ASP A 489 -32.39 -20.17 18.52
C ASP A 489 -31.10 -20.01 19.34
N VAL A 490 -30.60 -21.08 19.99
CA VAL A 490 -29.39 -21.03 20.84
C VAL A 490 -28.20 -20.41 20.12
N ALA A 491 -27.99 -20.76 18.84
CA ALA A 491 -26.92 -20.19 18.03
C ALA A 491 -27.07 -18.67 17.83
N ALA A 492 -28.30 -18.18 17.59
CA ALA A 492 -28.57 -16.75 17.45
C ALA A 492 -28.32 -15.99 18.75
N ARG A 493 -28.70 -16.58 19.89
CA ARG A 493 -28.46 -16.00 21.23
C ARG A 493 -26.97 -15.91 21.57
N VAL A 494 -26.20 -16.97 21.30
CA VAL A 494 -24.74 -16.97 21.47
C VAL A 494 -24.09 -15.94 20.55
N ASN A 495 -24.51 -15.85 19.29
CA ASN A 495 -23.99 -14.88 18.33
C ASN A 495 -24.29 -13.43 18.75
N GLY A 496 -25.45 -13.16 19.34
CA GLY A 496 -25.77 -11.84 19.90
C GLY A 496 -24.82 -11.40 21.01
N CYS A 497 -24.48 -12.31 21.93
CA CYS A 497 -23.49 -12.04 22.97
C CYS A 497 -22.08 -11.89 22.42
N ALA A 498 -21.69 -12.69 21.42
CA ALA A 498 -20.41 -12.55 20.75
C ALA A 498 -20.30 -11.17 20.05
N ALA A 499 -21.36 -10.70 19.39
CA ALA A 499 -21.38 -9.40 18.74
C ALA A 499 -21.27 -8.23 19.75
N THR A 500 -21.88 -8.39 20.93
CA THR A 500 -21.74 -7.44 22.04
C THR A 500 -20.29 -7.36 22.52
N LEU A 501 -19.65 -8.52 22.72
CA LEU A 501 -18.23 -8.60 23.08
C LEU A 501 -17.33 -7.92 22.03
N VAL A 502 -17.57 -8.21 20.74
CA VAL A 502 -16.82 -7.60 19.63
C VAL A 502 -16.98 -6.08 19.64
N LYS A 503 -18.20 -5.58 19.84
CA LYS A 503 -18.47 -4.14 19.94
C LYS A 503 -17.70 -3.49 21.09
N GLU A 504 -17.78 -4.05 22.29
CA GLU A 504 -17.09 -3.50 23.48
C GLU A 504 -15.57 -3.51 23.30
N ALA A 505 -15.01 -4.62 22.80
CA ALA A 505 -13.59 -4.71 22.50
C ALA A 505 -13.16 -3.70 21.44
N ALA A 506 -13.91 -3.58 20.34
CA ALA A 506 -13.63 -2.63 19.27
C ALA A 506 -13.64 -1.18 19.77
N LEU A 507 -14.61 -0.79 20.61
CA LEU A 507 -14.66 0.54 21.21
C LEU A 507 -13.45 0.82 22.11
N LYS A 508 -13.02 -0.16 22.91
CA LYS A 508 -11.84 -0.02 23.78
C LYS A 508 -10.54 0.09 22.99
N VAL A 509 -10.38 -0.73 21.94
CA VAL A 509 -9.22 -0.64 21.03
C VAL A 509 -9.21 0.70 20.30
N ALA A 510 -10.36 1.15 19.77
CA ALA A 510 -10.49 2.43 19.10
C ALA A 510 -10.13 3.62 20.02
N ALA A 511 -10.65 3.64 21.25
CA ALA A 511 -10.33 4.67 22.23
C ALA A 511 -8.84 4.67 22.60
N TYR A 512 -8.24 3.48 22.78
CA TYR A 512 -6.81 3.34 23.06
C TYR A 512 -5.94 3.83 21.90
N SER A 513 -6.21 3.38 20.67
CA SER A 513 -5.46 3.79 19.48
C SER A 513 -5.55 5.30 19.24
N LEU A 514 -6.71 5.91 19.44
CA LEU A 514 -6.87 7.37 19.33
C LEU A 514 -6.05 8.09 20.41
N LYS A 515 -6.11 7.62 21.65
CA LYS A 515 -5.35 8.20 22.77
C LYS A 515 -3.84 8.10 22.55
N GLU A 516 -3.33 6.94 22.11
CA GLU A 516 -1.91 6.77 21.77
C GLU A 516 -1.47 7.68 20.62
N THR A 517 -2.32 7.85 19.60
CA THR A 517 -2.01 8.70 18.45
C THR A 517 -1.84 10.17 18.85
N ILE A 518 -2.63 10.64 19.83
CA ILE A 518 -2.62 12.03 20.29
C ILE A 518 -1.62 12.26 21.42
N SER A 519 -1.37 11.25 22.25
CA SER A 519 -0.52 11.34 23.44
C SER A 519 0.89 11.79 23.07
N GLY A 520 1.33 12.92 23.63
CA GLY A 520 2.64 13.51 23.37
C GLY A 520 2.74 14.32 22.06
N LYS A 521 1.66 14.40 21.27
CA LYS A 521 1.63 15.16 20.00
C LYS A 521 0.82 16.48 20.07
N SER A 522 -0.13 16.59 21.00
CA SER A 522 -0.96 17.79 21.22
C SER A 522 -0.75 18.33 22.64
N LYS A 523 -0.66 19.66 22.81
CA LYS A 523 -0.63 20.31 24.14
C LYS A 523 -2.01 20.43 24.78
N ASP A 524 -3.09 20.32 24.00
CA ASP A 524 -4.44 20.22 24.55
C ASP A 524 -4.66 18.83 25.16
N ALA A 525 -4.52 18.74 26.48
CA ALA A 525 -4.76 17.53 27.26
C ALA A 525 -6.22 17.03 27.16
N GLY A 526 -7.17 17.90 26.80
CA GLY A 526 -8.57 17.58 26.60
C GLY A 526 -8.92 17.05 25.21
N LEU A 527 -8.05 17.25 24.21
CA LEU A 527 -8.32 16.91 22.81
C LEU A 527 -8.63 15.42 22.63
N ALA A 528 -7.84 14.54 23.24
CA ALA A 528 -8.06 13.09 23.15
C ALA A 528 -9.42 12.68 23.72
N ALA A 529 -9.84 13.28 24.85
CA ALA A 529 -11.13 12.99 25.47
C ALA A 529 -12.32 13.56 24.68
N LYS A 530 -12.14 14.70 23.99
CA LYS A 530 -13.14 15.28 23.10
C LYS A 530 -13.32 14.42 21.85
N LEU A 531 -12.22 14.07 21.17
CA LEU A 531 -12.25 13.24 19.96
C LEU A 531 -12.73 11.82 20.25
N GLN A 532 -12.41 11.24 21.41
CA GLN A 532 -12.97 9.95 21.80
C GLN A 532 -14.51 10.00 21.90
N ARG A 533 -15.06 11.01 22.57
CA ARG A 533 -16.52 11.15 22.70
C ARG A 533 -17.21 11.34 21.35
N GLU A 534 -16.64 12.17 20.48
CA GLU A 534 -17.25 12.49 19.19
C GLU A 534 -17.10 11.34 18.17
N LEU A 535 -15.88 10.80 18.04
CA LEU A 535 -15.55 9.85 16.99
C LEU A 535 -15.73 8.40 17.42
N VAL A 536 -15.31 8.03 18.63
CA VAL A 536 -15.40 6.64 19.12
C VAL A 536 -16.79 6.37 19.70
N ASP A 537 -17.19 7.14 20.71
CA ASP A 537 -18.46 6.91 21.42
C ASP A 537 -19.68 7.37 20.62
N GLY A 538 -19.50 8.35 19.71
CA GLY A 538 -20.53 8.83 18.78
C GLY A 538 -20.54 8.05 17.46
N ARG A 539 -19.65 8.44 16.52
CA ARG A 539 -19.72 7.97 15.12
C ARG A 539 -19.38 6.48 14.96
N PHE A 540 -18.30 6.00 15.58
CA PHE A 540 -17.87 4.61 15.45
C PHE A 540 -18.85 3.65 16.15
N ALA A 541 -19.29 3.98 17.37
CA ALA A 541 -20.32 3.21 18.07
C ALA A 541 -21.64 3.13 17.29
N ALA A 542 -22.06 4.24 16.65
CA ALA A 542 -23.24 4.28 15.80
C ALA A 542 -23.07 3.43 14.53
N CYS A 543 -21.91 3.50 13.87
CA CYS A 543 -21.60 2.71 12.68
C CYS A 543 -21.60 1.20 12.97
N LEU A 544 -21.06 0.77 14.11
CA LEU A 544 -21.03 -0.64 14.52
C LEU A 544 -22.44 -1.21 14.75
N GLY A 545 -23.41 -0.38 15.14
CA GLY A 545 -24.75 -0.85 15.49
C GLY A 545 -24.77 -1.74 16.75
N PRO A 546 -25.87 -2.47 17.00
CA PRO A 546 -26.01 -3.32 18.20
C PRO A 546 -25.29 -4.67 18.09
N ALA A 547 -25.09 -5.20 16.87
CA ALA A 547 -24.50 -6.52 16.65
C ALA A 547 -23.55 -6.51 15.43
N PRO A 548 -22.36 -5.92 15.54
CA PRO A 548 -21.43 -5.80 14.41
C PRO A 548 -20.83 -7.16 14.00
N GLU A 549 -20.85 -7.45 12.70
CA GLU A 549 -20.01 -8.50 12.09
C GLU A 549 -18.57 -7.99 11.89
N SER A 550 -17.60 -8.90 11.75
CA SER A 550 -16.18 -8.54 11.61
C SER A 550 -15.88 -7.65 10.41
N THR A 551 -16.58 -7.84 9.30
CA THR A 551 -16.53 -6.98 8.11
C THR A 551 -17.00 -5.56 8.43
N LYS A 552 -18.10 -5.43 9.18
CA LYS A 552 -18.63 -4.14 9.62
C LYS A 552 -17.66 -3.41 10.55
N VAL A 553 -16.98 -4.13 11.45
CA VAL A 553 -15.93 -3.55 12.32
C VAL A 553 -14.83 -2.92 11.47
N ASN A 554 -14.36 -3.62 10.43
CA ASN A 554 -13.31 -3.12 9.55
C ASN A 554 -13.75 -1.89 8.73
N GLU A 555 -14.97 -1.91 8.18
CA GLU A 555 -15.56 -0.75 7.48
C GLU A 555 -15.62 0.47 8.40
N CYS A 556 -16.22 0.31 9.58
CA CYS A 556 -16.37 1.38 10.56
C CYS A 556 -15.00 1.87 11.08
N ALA A 557 -14.02 0.97 11.22
CA ALA A 557 -12.67 1.33 11.62
C ALA A 557 -11.97 2.16 10.52
N GLY A 558 -12.22 1.85 9.25
CA GLY A 558 -11.77 2.68 8.12
C GLY A 558 -12.37 4.09 8.14
N GLU A 559 -13.66 4.22 8.46
CA GLU A 559 -14.30 5.52 8.67
C GLU A 559 -13.74 6.27 9.88
N LEU A 560 -13.56 5.59 11.01
CA LEU A 560 -12.97 6.17 12.21
C LEU A 560 -11.53 6.64 11.93
N ARG A 561 -10.72 5.89 11.19
CA ARG A 561 -9.36 6.32 10.79
C ARG A 561 -9.41 7.56 9.91
N ARG A 562 -10.35 7.66 8.96
CA ARG A 562 -10.51 8.87 8.13
C ARG A 562 -10.94 10.07 8.96
N ALA A 563 -12.00 9.93 9.75
CA ALA A 563 -12.53 11.03 10.56
C ALA A 563 -11.55 11.43 11.68
N GLY A 564 -10.91 10.46 12.33
CA GLY A 564 -9.87 10.68 13.34
C GLY A 564 -8.60 11.27 12.74
N GLY A 565 -8.15 10.80 11.58
CA GLY A 565 -7.04 11.38 10.84
C GLY A 565 -7.31 12.84 10.48
N SER A 566 -8.48 13.14 9.92
CA SER A 566 -8.89 14.52 9.64
C SER A 566 -8.89 15.38 10.92
N ALA A 567 -9.62 14.98 11.96
CA ALA A 567 -9.76 15.78 13.18
C ALA A 567 -8.44 15.99 13.93
N VAL A 568 -7.59 14.97 14.01
CA VAL A 568 -6.25 15.08 14.61
C VAL A 568 -5.35 15.97 13.74
N GLY A 569 -5.40 15.83 12.42
CA GLY A 569 -4.65 16.67 11.49
C GLY A 569 -5.02 18.15 11.62
N GLN A 570 -6.33 18.45 11.62
CA GLN A 570 -6.85 19.82 11.80
C GLN A 570 -6.36 20.46 13.10
N ALA A 571 -6.44 19.73 14.21
CA ALA A 571 -5.99 20.20 15.51
C ALA A 571 -4.47 20.45 15.53
N LEU A 572 -3.68 19.47 15.08
CA LEU A 572 -2.22 19.56 15.08
C LEU A 572 -1.70 20.62 14.11
N PHE A 573 -2.29 20.79 12.93
CA PHE A 573 -1.87 21.83 11.98
C PHE A 573 -2.14 23.23 12.52
N SER A 574 -3.28 23.43 13.18
CA SER A 574 -3.58 24.71 13.85
C SER A 574 -2.60 24.99 14.98
N GLU A 575 -2.31 24.00 15.82
CA GLU A 575 -1.38 24.14 16.96
C GLU A 575 0.05 24.44 16.49
N ASN A 576 0.57 23.69 15.51
CA ASN A 576 1.90 23.90 14.96
C ASN A 576 2.03 25.26 14.24
N TYR A 577 0.98 25.70 13.52
CA TYR A 577 0.96 27.03 12.91
C TYR A 577 1.06 28.12 13.98
N GLU A 578 0.27 28.02 15.05
CA GLU A 578 0.30 29.01 16.12
C GLU A 578 1.64 29.04 16.86
N GLU A 579 2.21 27.87 17.17
CA GLU A 579 3.50 27.79 17.83
C GLU A 579 4.61 28.39 16.99
N PHE A 580 4.63 28.10 15.68
CA PHE A 580 5.59 28.67 14.75
C PHE A 580 5.49 30.21 14.71
N ILE A 581 4.27 30.73 14.51
CA ILE A 581 4.04 32.18 14.46
C ILE A 581 4.41 32.85 15.79
N LYS A 582 4.09 32.22 16.92
CA LYS A 582 4.44 32.74 18.26
C LYS A 582 5.95 32.75 18.48
N ALA A 583 6.65 31.68 18.08
CA ALA A 583 8.11 31.56 18.25
C ALA A 583 8.87 32.62 17.44
N GLY A 584 8.37 33.03 16.28
CA GLY A 584 8.98 34.07 15.45
C GLY A 584 8.48 35.49 15.68
N GLY A 585 7.93 35.81 16.86
CA GLY A 585 7.56 37.20 17.23
C GLY A 585 6.10 37.57 16.96
N GLY A 586 5.25 36.61 16.61
CA GLY A 586 3.81 36.79 16.45
C GLY A 586 3.37 37.17 15.02
N PRO A 587 2.05 37.31 14.78
CA PRO A 587 1.49 37.50 13.44
C PRO A 587 2.01 38.75 12.72
N ALA A 588 2.32 39.81 13.48
CA ALA A 588 2.84 41.07 12.95
C ALA A 588 4.24 40.91 12.33
N ALA A 589 5.11 40.10 12.95
CA ALA A 589 6.45 39.83 12.44
C ALA A 589 6.40 39.10 11.08
N TYR A 590 5.45 38.18 10.93
CA TYR A 590 5.24 37.40 9.70
C TYR A 590 4.33 38.08 8.67
N VAL A 591 3.80 39.26 8.95
CA VAL A 591 2.84 39.97 8.09
C VAL A 591 1.63 39.07 7.72
N THR A 592 1.16 38.27 8.68
CA THR A 592 -0.01 37.38 8.51
C THR A 592 -1.18 37.88 9.35
N THR A 593 -2.39 37.69 8.85
CA THR A 593 -3.65 38.06 9.55
C THR A 593 -4.37 36.82 10.02
N ALA A 594 -5.28 36.98 11.00
CA ALA A 594 -6.16 35.89 11.41
C ALA A 594 -6.97 35.32 10.23
N ALA A 595 -7.41 36.18 9.30
CA ALA A 595 -8.12 35.76 8.09
C ALA A 595 -7.23 34.93 7.15
N ALA A 596 -5.97 35.33 6.95
CA ALA A 596 -5.01 34.58 6.13
C ALA A 596 -4.68 33.21 6.74
N LYS A 597 -4.50 33.15 8.07
CA LYS A 597 -4.36 31.89 8.81
C LYS A 597 -5.57 30.99 8.59
N THR A 598 -6.78 31.49 8.82
CA THR A 598 -8.01 30.70 8.67
C THR A 598 -8.18 30.21 7.24
N ALA A 599 -7.96 31.06 6.24
CA ALA A 599 -8.03 30.67 4.83
C ALA A 599 -7.03 29.56 4.48
N PHE A 600 -5.78 29.68 4.97
CA PHE A 600 -4.75 28.67 4.73
C PHE A 600 -5.07 27.33 5.40
N LEU A 601 -5.40 27.35 6.70
CA LEU A 601 -5.75 26.12 7.43
C LEU A 601 -6.99 25.46 6.83
N THR A 602 -7.99 26.24 6.40
CA THR A 602 -9.17 25.71 5.70
C THR A 602 -8.76 24.99 4.42
N LYS A 603 -7.89 25.59 3.59
CA LYS A 603 -7.40 24.97 2.36
C LYS A 603 -6.63 23.67 2.63
N VAL A 604 -5.73 23.65 3.61
CA VAL A 604 -4.98 22.42 3.98
C VAL A 604 -5.92 21.34 4.48
N ASN A 605 -6.93 21.71 5.28
CA ASN A 605 -7.91 20.78 5.82
C ASN A 605 -8.82 20.21 4.73
N GLU A 606 -9.30 21.04 3.80
CA GLU A 606 -10.06 20.61 2.62
C GLU A 606 -9.23 19.67 1.74
N GLY A 607 -7.96 19.99 1.51
CA GLY A 607 -7.01 19.13 0.79
C GLY A 607 -6.78 17.79 1.47
N LEU A 608 -6.61 17.79 2.81
CA LEU A 608 -6.51 16.58 3.61
C LEU A 608 -7.78 15.73 3.49
N ASP A 609 -8.96 16.32 3.66
CA ASP A 609 -10.24 15.63 3.58
C ASP A 609 -10.48 15.04 2.19
N GLN A 610 -10.18 15.80 1.14
CA GLN A 610 -10.30 15.35 -0.25
C GLN A 610 -9.32 14.20 -0.55
N CYS A 611 -8.09 14.27 -0.04
CA CYS A 611 -7.12 13.17 -0.15
C CYS A 611 -7.57 11.92 0.61
N LEU A 612 -8.02 12.06 1.87
CA LEU A 612 -8.52 10.95 2.68
C LEU A 612 -9.76 10.31 2.05
N SER A 613 -10.62 11.10 1.39
CA SER A 613 -11.81 10.58 0.70
C SER A 613 -11.48 9.75 -0.55
N SER A 614 -10.36 10.03 -1.22
CA SER A 614 -9.93 9.37 -2.47
C SER A 614 -8.97 8.21 -2.23
N LYS A 615 -8.01 8.33 -1.30
CA LYS A 615 -6.91 7.36 -1.10
C LYS A 615 -7.07 6.42 0.07
N ALA A 616 -7.97 6.68 1.03
CA ALA A 616 -8.21 5.80 2.17
C ALA A 616 -9.39 4.83 1.94
N LYS A 617 -9.66 4.44 0.68
CA LYS A 617 -10.61 3.39 0.31
C LYS A 617 -9.84 2.07 0.08
N GLY A 618 -10.16 1.01 0.82
CA GLY A 618 -9.57 -0.32 0.62
C GLY A 618 -9.17 -1.03 1.92
N GLU A 619 -8.44 -2.14 1.79
CA GLU A 619 -7.95 -2.96 2.91
C GLU A 619 -7.09 -2.16 3.91
N ALA A 620 -7.03 -2.60 5.17
CA ALA A 620 -6.43 -1.86 6.28
C ALA A 620 -5.01 -1.33 6.02
N LYS A 621 -4.14 -2.12 5.35
CA LYS A 621 -2.77 -1.71 4.98
C LYS A 621 -2.74 -0.63 3.90
N ALA A 622 -3.60 -0.74 2.89
CA ALA A 622 -3.69 0.27 1.83
C ALA A 622 -4.26 1.59 2.36
N ALA A 623 -5.23 1.50 3.28
CA ALA A 623 -5.79 2.66 3.95
C ALA A 623 -4.74 3.40 4.81
N GLU A 624 -3.86 2.69 5.51
CA GLU A 624 -2.79 3.29 6.32
C GLU A 624 -1.72 3.97 5.46
N ALA A 625 -1.27 3.34 4.37
CA ALA A 625 -0.35 3.94 3.41
C ALA A 625 -0.97 5.20 2.74
N GLY A 626 -2.24 5.12 2.37
CA GLY A 626 -3.01 6.25 1.83
C GLY A 626 -3.12 7.40 2.83
N LEU A 627 -3.41 7.10 4.10
CA LEU A 627 -3.51 8.09 5.18
C LEU A 627 -2.17 8.79 5.41
N ASN A 628 -1.07 8.04 5.47
CA ASN A 628 0.28 8.59 5.59
C ASN A 628 0.65 9.49 4.39
N ALA A 629 0.30 9.09 3.16
CA ALA A 629 0.53 9.91 1.99
C ALA A 629 -0.24 11.25 2.04
N CYS A 630 -1.51 11.23 2.48
CA CYS A 630 -2.32 12.44 2.64
C CYS A 630 -1.78 13.37 3.73
N PHE A 631 -1.34 12.81 4.86
CA PHE A 631 -0.71 13.59 5.92
C PHE A 631 0.61 14.21 5.46
N LYS A 632 1.48 13.48 4.76
CA LYS A 632 2.72 14.04 4.21
C LYS A 632 2.47 15.19 3.24
N ALA A 633 1.46 15.07 2.37
CA ALA A 633 1.09 16.15 1.45
C ALA A 633 0.69 17.41 2.23
N SER A 634 -0.17 17.25 3.24
CA SER A 634 -0.65 18.36 4.08
C SER A 634 0.47 18.97 4.93
N VAL A 635 1.36 18.14 5.50
CA VAL A 635 2.57 18.59 6.21
C VAL A 635 3.52 19.33 5.25
N GLY A 636 3.65 18.85 4.02
CA GLY A 636 4.42 19.50 2.96
C GLY A 636 3.86 20.88 2.62
N GLU A 637 2.54 21.01 2.45
CA GLU A 637 1.88 22.30 2.23
C GLU A 637 2.04 23.25 3.42
N LEU A 638 1.85 22.77 4.66
CA LEU A 638 2.09 23.54 5.87
C LEU A 638 3.53 24.02 5.95
N ALA A 639 4.50 23.16 5.70
CA ALA A 639 5.91 23.51 5.74
C ALA A 639 6.32 24.49 4.63
N LEU A 640 5.76 24.35 3.42
CA LEU A 640 5.94 25.31 2.32
C LEU A 640 5.43 26.69 2.72
N HIS A 641 4.23 26.76 3.30
CA HIS A 641 3.64 28.02 3.72
C HIS A 641 4.41 28.68 4.87
N LEU A 642 4.73 27.92 5.93
CA LEU A 642 5.50 28.44 7.07
C LEU A 642 6.94 28.83 6.64
N GLY A 643 7.56 28.04 5.77
CA GLY A 643 8.87 28.35 5.18
C GLY A 643 8.84 29.66 4.39
N ASN A 644 7.78 29.90 3.62
CA ASN A 644 7.58 31.17 2.91
C ASN A 644 7.39 32.37 3.85
N LEU A 645 6.61 32.20 4.93
CA LEU A 645 6.43 33.25 5.92
C LEU A 645 7.77 33.63 6.58
N GLU A 646 8.57 32.64 6.98
CA GLU A 646 9.90 32.86 7.56
C GLU A 646 10.90 33.46 6.59
N PHE A 647 10.91 32.99 5.35
CA PHE A 647 11.77 33.54 4.32
C PHE A 647 11.43 35.02 4.04
N ARG A 648 10.13 35.37 3.95
CA ARG A 648 9.68 36.76 3.79
C ARG A 648 10.04 37.62 5.00
N ARG A 649 9.92 37.09 6.22
CA ARG A 649 10.37 37.77 7.45
C ARG A 649 11.86 38.10 7.38
N GLN A 650 12.70 37.11 7.05
CA GLN A 650 14.14 37.31 6.94
C GLN A 650 14.54 38.26 5.80
N LEU A 651 13.84 38.23 4.66
CA LEU A 651 14.04 39.21 3.59
C LEU A 651 13.75 40.64 4.07
N LYS A 652 12.65 40.84 4.81
CA LYS A 652 12.27 42.15 5.35
C LYS A 652 13.26 42.67 6.40
N GLU A 653 13.81 41.78 7.23
CA GLU A 653 14.77 42.13 8.27
C GLU A 653 16.18 42.45 7.73
N ASN A 654 16.62 41.73 6.69
CA ASN A 654 18.01 41.81 6.23
C ASN A 654 18.20 42.67 4.98
N VAL A 655 17.21 42.79 4.09
CA VAL A 655 17.35 43.54 2.84
C VAL A 655 16.83 44.97 3.01
N SER A 656 17.73 45.90 3.35
CA SER A 656 17.39 47.28 3.72
C SER A 656 17.13 48.24 2.55
N ARG A 657 17.08 47.79 1.28
CA ARG A 657 16.91 48.69 0.11
C ARG A 657 15.95 48.15 -0.96
N ALA A 658 15.15 49.07 -1.52
CA ALA A 658 14.04 48.88 -2.45
C ALA A 658 14.34 48.25 -3.83
N ARG A 659 15.50 47.62 -4.04
CA ARG A 659 15.93 47.10 -5.36
C ARG A 659 15.86 45.57 -5.49
N VAL A 660 15.50 44.83 -4.45
CA VAL A 660 15.34 43.37 -4.52
C VAL A 660 13.86 43.02 -4.63
N ASN A 661 13.47 42.36 -5.72
CA ASN A 661 12.11 41.84 -5.90
C ASN A 661 11.88 40.65 -4.95
N ALA A 662 11.43 40.95 -3.73
CA ALA A 662 11.21 39.98 -2.66
C ALA A 662 10.21 38.89 -3.05
N ASP A 663 9.21 39.21 -3.87
CA ASP A 663 8.22 38.24 -4.34
C ASP A 663 8.82 37.21 -5.31
N ALA A 664 9.71 37.64 -6.21
CA ALA A 664 10.42 36.73 -7.10
C ALA A 664 11.34 35.78 -6.32
N MET A 665 12.05 36.27 -5.30
CA MET A 665 12.89 35.39 -4.46
C MET A 665 12.05 34.45 -3.59
N ALA A 666 10.89 34.89 -3.11
CA ALA A 666 9.98 34.03 -2.36
C ALA A 666 9.38 32.92 -3.25
N ALA A 667 9.12 33.22 -4.53
CA ALA A 667 8.70 32.22 -5.52
C ALA A 667 9.81 31.18 -5.77
N ASP A 668 11.05 31.61 -6.01
CA ASP A 668 12.20 30.71 -6.16
C ASP A 668 12.43 29.84 -4.91
N PHE A 669 12.25 30.41 -3.71
CA PHE A 669 12.33 29.68 -2.45
C PHE A 669 11.24 28.62 -2.35
N SER A 670 10.00 28.98 -2.69
CA SER A 670 8.86 28.06 -2.72
C SER A 670 9.11 26.88 -3.65
N GLU A 671 9.61 27.15 -4.86
CA GLU A 671 9.90 26.13 -5.86
C GLU A 671 11.03 25.20 -5.39
N ALA A 672 12.12 25.76 -4.86
CA ALA A 672 13.25 24.98 -4.37
C ALA A 672 12.90 24.15 -3.11
N LEU A 673 12.05 24.68 -2.21
CA LEU A 673 11.51 23.94 -1.08
C LEU A 673 10.59 22.82 -1.54
N GLY A 674 9.70 23.11 -2.50
CA GLY A 674 8.82 22.10 -3.09
C GLY A 674 9.59 20.96 -3.73
N ALA A 675 10.61 21.28 -4.54
CA ALA A 675 11.48 20.30 -5.17
C ALA A 675 12.23 19.44 -4.14
N CYS A 676 12.78 20.05 -3.09
CA CYS A 676 13.49 19.31 -2.04
C CYS A 676 12.56 18.37 -1.28
N LEU A 677 11.35 18.82 -0.92
CA LEU A 677 10.35 17.98 -0.24
C LEU A 677 9.88 16.82 -1.14
N ALA A 678 9.84 17.04 -2.45
CA ALA A 678 9.48 15.99 -3.41
C ALA A 678 10.48 14.81 -3.43
N GLU A 679 11.77 15.03 -3.13
CA GLU A 679 12.83 14.00 -3.10
C GLU A 679 12.53 12.82 -2.13
N LYS A 680 11.67 13.03 -1.13
CA LYS A 680 11.26 12.01 -0.14
C LYS A 680 9.74 11.90 0.01
N SER A 681 8.99 12.33 -1.01
CA SER A 681 7.52 12.30 -0.99
C SER A 681 6.92 10.92 -1.29
N ASP A 682 7.75 9.92 -1.62
CA ASP A 682 7.30 8.56 -1.96
C ASP A 682 6.43 7.93 -0.88
N ALA A 683 5.39 7.19 -1.31
CA ALA A 683 4.44 6.52 -0.44
C ALA A 683 5.10 5.53 0.55
N GLY A 684 6.28 5.00 0.22
CA GLY A 684 7.01 4.02 1.03
C GLY A 684 7.81 4.59 2.20
N ILE A 685 8.00 5.91 2.29
CA ILE A 685 8.81 6.53 3.35
C ILE A 685 7.94 6.72 4.62
N ALA A 686 8.46 6.51 5.83
CA ALA A 686 7.68 6.78 7.05
C ALA A 686 7.48 8.30 7.27
N LEU A 687 6.40 8.72 7.94
CA LEU A 687 6.15 10.13 8.23
C LEU A 687 7.28 10.76 9.05
N GLU A 688 7.84 10.06 10.05
CA GLU A 688 9.01 10.57 10.79
C GLU A 688 10.23 10.82 9.89
N ALA A 689 10.46 9.97 8.88
CA ALA A 689 11.57 10.14 7.95
C ALA A 689 11.34 11.34 7.02
N PHE A 690 10.09 11.60 6.63
CA PHE A 690 9.71 12.80 5.88
C PHE A 690 9.91 14.07 6.73
N ILE A 691 9.53 14.04 8.01
CA ILE A 691 9.75 15.16 8.95
C ILE A 691 11.25 15.42 9.16
N LYS A 692 12.09 14.38 9.26
CA LYS A 692 13.56 14.57 9.31
C LYS A 692 14.13 15.15 8.00
N HIS A 693 13.56 14.77 6.85
CA HIS A 693 13.97 15.33 5.56
C HIS A 693 13.60 16.81 5.43
N LEU A 694 12.56 17.26 6.11
CA LEU A 694 12.20 18.67 6.24
C LEU A 694 13.34 19.51 6.82
N ASP A 695 14.04 19.01 7.85
CA ASP A 695 15.22 19.68 8.42
C ASP A 695 16.40 19.73 7.44
N VAL A 696 16.59 18.67 6.64
CA VAL A 696 17.61 18.62 5.57
C VAL A 696 17.29 19.66 4.50
N CYS A 697 16.03 19.76 4.08
CA CYS A 697 15.58 20.75 3.11
C CYS A 697 15.72 22.17 3.64
N LYS A 698 15.32 22.42 4.89
CA LYS A 698 15.52 23.69 5.57
C LYS A 698 17.00 24.09 5.52
N LEU A 699 17.91 23.21 5.93
CA LEU A 699 19.35 23.50 5.93
C LEU A 699 19.90 23.80 4.53
N ARG A 700 19.53 22.98 3.53
CA ARG A 700 19.97 23.13 2.14
C ARG A 700 19.53 24.48 1.56
N LEU A 701 18.29 24.89 1.87
CA LEU A 701 17.71 26.13 1.35
C LEU A 701 18.20 27.36 2.08
N THR A 702 18.30 27.32 3.42
CA THR A 702 18.90 28.42 4.19
C THR A 702 20.29 28.73 3.65
N LYS A 703 21.12 27.73 3.36
CA LYS A 703 22.45 27.93 2.76
C LYS A 703 22.40 28.54 1.35
N ARG A 704 21.55 28.01 0.46
CA ARG A 704 21.39 28.52 -0.91
C ARG A 704 20.93 29.97 -0.93
N PHE A 705 19.93 30.30 -0.12
CA PHE A 705 19.34 31.63 -0.11
C PHE A 705 20.16 32.63 0.71
N ALA A 706 20.89 32.20 1.76
CA ALA A 706 21.91 33.02 2.42
C ALA A 706 23.00 33.43 1.43
N LEU A 707 23.46 32.50 0.59
CA LEU A 707 24.43 32.78 -0.45
C LEU A 707 23.88 33.78 -1.48
N GLU A 708 22.62 33.63 -1.93
CA GLU A 708 22.05 34.56 -2.89
C GLU A 708 21.73 35.95 -2.33
N ILE A 709 21.25 36.02 -1.08
CA ILE A 709 21.08 37.31 -0.38
C ILE A 709 22.46 37.98 -0.26
N GLY A 710 23.48 37.24 0.20
CA GLY A 710 24.85 37.75 0.32
C GLY A 710 25.47 38.19 -1.01
N LYS A 711 25.27 37.44 -2.10
CA LYS A 711 25.70 37.84 -3.46
C LYS A 711 25.05 39.15 -3.91
N ARG A 712 23.75 39.31 -3.66
CA ARG A 712 23.01 40.51 -4.06
C ARG A 712 23.38 41.71 -3.20
N GLU A 713 23.60 41.52 -1.90
CA GLU A 713 24.12 42.57 -1.02
C GLU A 713 25.54 42.98 -1.40
N LEU A 714 26.42 42.02 -1.73
CA LEU A 714 27.76 42.30 -2.24
C LEU A 714 27.73 43.03 -3.58
N ALA A 715 26.87 42.62 -4.51
CA ALA A 715 26.71 43.29 -5.80
C ALA A 715 26.21 44.73 -5.60
N ALA A 716 25.21 44.94 -4.74
CA ALA A 716 24.69 46.26 -4.41
C ALA A 716 25.72 47.15 -3.70
N ALA A 717 26.49 46.59 -2.75
CA ALA A 717 27.58 47.30 -2.07
C ALA A 717 28.73 47.62 -3.04
N ALA A 718 29.05 46.72 -3.96
CA ALA A 718 30.02 46.98 -5.00
C ALA A 718 29.51 47.99 -6.02
N ASP A 719 28.20 48.05 -6.31
CA ASP A 719 27.61 49.06 -7.22
C ASP A 719 27.71 50.46 -6.60
N GLU A 720 27.54 50.54 -5.27
CA GLU A 720 27.63 51.80 -4.52
C GLU A 720 29.08 52.29 -4.34
N ASN A 721 30.02 51.39 -4.05
CA ASN A 721 31.39 51.76 -3.65
C ASN A 721 32.45 51.58 -4.76
N MET A 722 32.15 50.82 -5.82
CA MET A 722 33.03 50.62 -6.97
C MET A 722 32.16 50.56 -8.24
N PRO A 723 31.56 51.70 -8.65
CA PRO A 723 30.66 51.75 -9.80
C PRO A 723 31.33 51.09 -11.02
N GLU A 724 30.55 50.27 -11.72
CA GLU A 724 31.05 49.52 -12.86
C GLU A 724 31.36 50.48 -14.00
N THR A 725 32.65 50.75 -14.18
CA THR A 725 33.19 51.40 -15.36
C THR A 725 33.89 50.34 -16.21
N PRO A 726 34.05 50.56 -17.53
CA PRO A 726 34.80 49.63 -18.38
C PRO A 726 36.21 49.30 -17.86
N ALA A 727 36.86 50.26 -17.19
CA ALA A 727 38.19 50.07 -16.56
C ALA A 727 38.16 49.23 -15.26
N THR A 728 37.06 49.29 -14.49
CA THR A 728 36.94 48.56 -13.22
C THR A 728 36.27 47.19 -13.37
N LYS A 729 35.61 46.90 -14.50
CA LYS A 729 34.80 45.69 -14.71
C LYS A 729 35.52 44.35 -14.48
N VAL A 730 36.74 44.18 -15.01
CA VAL A 730 37.51 42.92 -14.85
C VAL A 730 37.97 42.73 -13.40
N SER A 731 38.48 43.79 -12.79
CA SER A 731 38.92 43.79 -11.38
C SER A 731 37.74 43.59 -10.43
N ARG A 732 36.63 44.29 -10.67
CA ARG A 732 35.36 44.20 -9.94
C ARG A 732 34.81 42.77 -9.96
N LYS A 733 34.77 42.15 -11.14
CA LYS A 733 34.33 40.75 -11.28
C LYS A 733 35.26 39.79 -10.52
N LYS A 734 36.58 39.94 -10.66
CA LYS A 734 37.55 39.06 -9.96
C LYS A 734 37.46 39.19 -8.43
N ILE A 735 37.25 40.41 -7.92
CA ILE A 735 37.07 40.69 -6.49
C ILE A 735 35.74 40.09 -6.00
N LEU A 736 34.64 40.34 -6.70
CA LEU A 736 33.32 39.78 -6.37
C LEU A 736 33.33 38.24 -6.39
N ASP A 737 33.92 37.63 -7.43
CA ASP A 737 34.02 36.17 -7.53
C ASP A 737 34.85 35.57 -6.37
N GLY A 738 35.94 36.24 -5.97
CA GLY A 738 36.75 35.87 -4.82
C GLY A 738 36.00 35.98 -3.48
N LEU A 739 35.31 37.09 -3.26
CA LEU A 739 34.52 37.35 -2.04
C LEU A 739 33.35 36.36 -1.93
N ILE A 740 32.65 36.09 -3.03
CA ILE A 740 31.55 35.11 -3.09
C ILE A 740 32.07 33.70 -2.78
N LYS A 741 33.24 33.34 -3.30
CA LYS A 741 33.88 32.04 -3.03
C LYS A 741 34.29 31.90 -1.56
N ASN A 742 34.90 32.94 -0.97
CA ASN A 742 35.26 32.94 0.45
C ASN A 742 34.02 32.90 1.36
N PHE A 743 32.96 33.63 1.00
CA PHE A 743 31.69 33.58 1.70
C PHE A 743 31.04 32.19 1.64
N GLY A 744 31.05 31.56 0.45
CA GLY A 744 30.61 30.18 0.30
C GLY A 744 31.40 29.21 1.18
N THR A 745 32.73 29.37 1.22
CA THR A 745 33.62 28.56 2.07
C THR A 745 33.36 28.80 3.57
N CYS A 746 33.08 30.04 3.98
CA CYS A 746 32.68 30.36 5.36
C CYS A 746 31.37 29.65 5.71
N LEU A 747 30.35 29.74 4.84
CA LEU A 747 29.07 29.03 5.00
C LEU A 747 29.24 27.50 5.00
N ASP A 748 30.22 26.95 4.28
CA ASP A 748 30.54 25.52 4.27
C ASP A 748 31.17 25.03 5.59
N SER A 749 31.88 25.90 6.29
CA SER A 749 32.59 25.58 7.55
C SER A 749 31.71 25.62 8.81
N VAL A 750 30.49 26.16 8.68
CA VAL A 750 29.57 26.38 9.81
C VAL A 750 28.72 25.13 10.09
N LYS A 751 28.69 24.69 11.37
CA LYS A 751 27.83 23.60 11.82
C LYS A 751 26.34 24.00 11.84
N PRO A 752 25.40 23.09 11.50
CA PRO A 752 23.96 23.34 11.55
C PRO A 752 23.49 23.86 12.93
N GLY A 753 22.78 25.00 12.98
CA GLY A 753 22.00 25.43 14.15
C GLY A 753 22.49 26.66 14.94
N ALA A 754 23.64 27.26 14.60
CA ALA A 754 24.11 28.48 15.27
C ALA A 754 23.66 29.74 14.49
N ALA A 755 22.68 30.48 14.99
CA ALA A 755 22.28 31.77 14.39
C ALA A 755 23.41 32.82 14.44
N LEU A 756 24.32 32.71 15.41
CA LEU A 756 25.45 33.60 15.65
C LEU A 756 26.56 33.55 14.57
N THR A 757 26.56 32.58 13.66
CA THR A 757 27.66 32.37 12.69
C THR A 757 27.39 32.91 11.29
N GLN A 758 26.12 33.09 10.90
CA GLN A 758 25.78 33.71 9.61
C GLN A 758 26.06 35.22 9.62
N GLU A 759 25.81 35.89 10.75
CA GLU A 759 26.23 37.27 10.99
C GLU A 759 27.76 37.40 11.00
N ALA A 760 28.48 36.45 11.62
CA ALA A 760 29.94 36.44 11.63
C ALA A 760 30.55 36.31 10.22
N CYS A 761 30.03 35.40 9.39
CA CYS A 761 30.45 35.27 7.99
C CYS A 761 30.13 36.55 7.19
N THR A 762 28.97 37.18 7.43
CA THR A 762 28.56 38.41 6.73
C THR A 762 29.42 39.62 7.15
N ALA A 763 29.77 39.74 8.43
CA ALA A 763 30.66 40.77 8.94
C ALA A 763 32.09 40.61 8.41
N SER A 764 32.62 39.38 8.38
CA SER A 764 33.94 39.08 7.79
C SER A 764 33.95 39.43 6.30
N LEU A 765 32.87 39.10 5.58
CA LEU A 765 32.73 39.40 4.16
C LEU A 765 32.69 40.91 3.88
N LYS A 766 31.93 41.68 4.67
CA LYS A 766 31.90 43.16 4.55
C LYS A 766 33.28 43.76 4.78
N ARG A 767 34.06 43.23 5.73
CA ARG A 767 35.43 43.66 6.02
C ARG A 767 36.38 43.35 4.85
N GLU A 768 36.44 42.10 4.40
CA GLU A 768 37.29 41.68 3.26
C GLU A 768 36.90 42.38 1.96
N ALA A 769 35.60 42.62 1.74
CA ALA A 769 35.10 43.33 0.58
C ALA A 769 35.55 44.79 0.58
N THR A 770 35.41 45.48 1.71
CA THR A 770 35.85 46.88 1.84
C THR A 770 37.35 46.98 1.64
N GLU A 771 38.13 46.08 2.24
CA GLU A 771 39.58 46.04 2.09
C GLU A 771 40.01 45.85 0.64
N SER A 772 39.45 44.84 -0.03
CA SER A 772 39.79 44.50 -1.42
C SER A 772 39.37 45.60 -2.40
N LEU A 773 38.20 46.22 -2.19
CA LEU A 773 37.67 47.27 -3.05
C LEU A 773 38.49 48.56 -2.91
N VAL A 774 38.85 48.94 -1.68
CA VAL A 774 39.64 50.15 -1.40
C VAL A 774 41.04 50.03 -2.00
N ILE A 775 41.74 48.90 -1.79
CA ILE A 775 43.07 48.66 -2.37
C ILE A 775 43.02 48.65 -3.91
N ALA A 776 42.01 48.02 -4.51
CA ALA A 776 41.88 47.98 -5.96
C ALA A 776 41.57 49.36 -6.56
N ALA A 777 40.71 50.14 -5.89
CA ALA A 777 40.39 51.50 -6.29
C ALA A 777 41.62 52.42 -6.22
N THR A 778 42.39 52.37 -5.13
CA THR A 778 43.61 53.20 -4.98
C THR A 778 44.70 52.82 -5.97
N ARG A 779 44.89 51.53 -6.28
CA ARG A 779 45.76 51.06 -7.37
C ARG A 779 45.35 51.64 -8.72
N GLY A 780 44.06 51.55 -9.05
CA GLY A 780 43.51 52.09 -10.31
C GLY A 780 43.70 53.61 -10.44
N GLN A 781 43.46 54.36 -9.36
CA GLN A 781 43.65 55.81 -9.33
C GLN A 781 45.13 56.21 -9.45
N SER A 782 46.04 55.48 -8.80
CA SER A 782 47.48 55.73 -8.86
C SER A 782 48.02 55.55 -10.29
N ARG A 783 47.60 54.48 -10.99
CA ARG A 783 47.94 54.27 -12.42
C ARG A 783 47.45 55.41 -13.31
N LYS A 784 46.22 55.88 -13.09
CA LYS A 784 45.64 56.98 -13.86
C LYS A 784 46.39 58.30 -13.66
N GLN A 785 46.91 58.54 -12.46
CA GLN A 785 47.53 59.82 -12.10
C GLN A 785 49.04 59.89 -12.42
N LEU A 786 49.75 58.76 -12.46
CA LEU A 786 51.20 58.72 -12.65
C LEU A 786 51.67 58.51 -14.10
N ASN A 787 50.78 58.15 -15.05
CA ASN A 787 51.07 57.91 -16.48
C ASN A 787 52.29 56.99 -16.79
N THR A 788 52.80 56.33 -15.76
CA THR A 788 53.85 55.32 -15.72
C THR A 788 53.31 54.17 -14.85
N GLY A 789 54.04 53.09 -14.65
CA GLY A 789 53.54 51.95 -13.85
C GLY A 789 53.04 52.33 -12.43
N ASP A 790 52.50 51.34 -11.71
CA ASP A 790 52.10 51.46 -10.29
C ASP A 790 53.10 52.27 -9.45
N LEU A 791 52.66 52.86 -8.33
CA LEU A 791 53.54 53.49 -7.33
C LEU A 791 54.77 52.61 -7.07
N PRO A 792 55.97 53.18 -6.80
CA PRO A 792 57.14 52.41 -6.44
C PRO A 792 56.77 51.32 -5.42
N PRO A 793 57.06 50.02 -5.68
CA PRO A 793 56.43 48.90 -4.96
C PRO A 793 56.54 48.99 -3.44
N LEU A 794 57.65 49.54 -2.93
CA LEU A 794 57.91 49.75 -1.51
C LEU A 794 56.95 50.75 -0.86
N SER A 795 56.60 51.84 -1.54
CA SER A 795 55.69 52.87 -1.00
C SER A 795 54.23 52.39 -1.03
N GLN A 796 53.87 51.63 -2.06
CA GLN A 796 52.54 51.08 -2.19
C GLN A 796 52.28 49.96 -1.18
N GLN A 797 53.23 49.05 -0.98
CA GLN A 797 53.12 47.97 0.01
C GLN A 797 53.04 48.50 1.43
N ALA A 798 53.76 49.58 1.76
CA ALA A 798 53.69 50.21 3.08
C ALA A 798 52.30 50.79 3.36
N LEU A 799 51.71 51.51 2.38
CA LEU A 799 50.37 52.11 2.52
C LEU A 799 49.25 51.05 2.58
N GLU A 800 49.39 49.96 1.81
CA GLU A 800 48.46 48.82 1.86
C GLU A 800 48.57 48.09 3.21
N ALA A 801 49.78 47.85 3.73
CA ALA A 801 50.00 47.23 5.03
C ALA A 801 49.48 48.10 6.20
N GLU A 802 49.65 49.42 6.14
CA GLU A 802 49.07 50.35 7.12
C GLU A 802 47.55 50.33 7.11
N PHE A 803 46.93 50.17 5.94
CA PHE A 803 45.48 50.05 5.82
C PHE A 803 44.98 48.74 6.41
N THR A 804 45.55 47.59 6.03
CA THR A 804 45.20 46.29 6.62
C THR A 804 45.39 46.30 8.14
N ALA A 805 46.51 46.84 8.65
CA ALA A 805 46.76 46.95 10.08
C ALA A 805 45.75 47.87 10.80
N CYS A 806 45.31 48.94 10.14
CA CYS A 806 44.25 49.82 10.65
C CYS A 806 42.92 49.06 10.77
N VAL A 807 42.50 48.39 9.70
CA VAL A 807 41.22 47.64 9.64
C VAL A 807 41.20 46.53 10.70
N ASP A 808 42.31 45.81 10.88
CA ASP A 808 42.43 44.75 11.88
C ASP A 808 42.38 45.29 13.32
N LYS A 809 42.98 46.45 13.58
CA LYS A 809 43.06 47.04 14.92
C LYS A 809 41.77 47.74 15.36
N THR A 810 41.15 48.53 14.47
CA THR A 810 40.01 49.40 14.83
C THR A 810 38.66 48.76 14.55
N LYS A 811 38.61 47.75 13.67
CA LYS A 811 37.38 47.19 13.07
C LYS A 811 36.53 48.23 12.32
N ASP A 812 37.06 49.42 12.07
CA ASP A 812 36.41 50.52 11.33
C ASP A 812 37.00 50.62 9.92
N ALA A 813 36.47 49.81 9.01
CA ALA A 813 36.99 49.72 7.65
C ALA A 813 36.80 51.02 6.84
N GLU A 814 35.70 51.76 7.08
CA GLU A 814 35.41 53.02 6.38
C GLU A 814 36.33 54.15 6.83
N GLY A 815 36.54 54.32 8.15
CA GLY A 815 37.48 55.30 8.67
C GLY A 815 38.93 55.03 8.25
N CYS A 816 39.34 53.75 8.22
CA CYS A 816 40.64 53.35 7.71
C CYS A 816 40.78 53.60 6.20
N ALA A 817 39.71 53.43 5.41
CA ALA A 817 39.72 53.71 3.97
C ALA A 817 39.94 55.19 3.66
N VAL A 818 39.28 56.10 4.38
CA VAL A 818 39.49 57.56 4.25
C VAL A 818 40.96 57.92 4.53
N LYS A 819 41.55 57.33 5.58
CA LYS A 819 42.97 57.54 5.91
C LYS A 819 43.90 56.99 4.82
N HIS A 820 43.61 55.80 4.30
CA HIS A 820 44.38 55.18 3.23
C HIS A 820 44.32 56.02 1.93
N VAL A 821 43.14 56.42 1.48
CA VAL A 821 42.98 57.24 0.27
C VAL A 821 43.73 58.58 0.38
N ARG A 822 43.66 59.24 1.55
CA ARG A 822 44.50 60.44 1.80
C ARG A 822 45.98 60.12 1.72
N GLY A 823 46.44 59.05 2.37
CA GLY A 823 47.84 58.63 2.34
C GLY A 823 48.34 58.33 0.93
N THR A 824 47.55 57.64 0.12
CA THR A 824 47.84 57.38 -1.30
C THR A 824 47.88 58.68 -2.11
N ALA A 825 46.90 59.57 -1.93
CA ALA A 825 46.87 60.85 -2.63
C ALA A 825 48.12 61.69 -2.32
N LYS A 826 48.58 61.70 -1.06
CA LYS A 826 49.83 62.34 -0.65
C LYS A 826 51.05 61.73 -1.33
N ALA A 827 51.17 60.40 -1.30
CA ALA A 827 52.29 59.71 -1.93
C ALA A 827 52.35 59.92 -3.45
N VAL A 828 51.20 59.85 -4.13
CA VAL A 828 51.09 60.11 -5.57
C VAL A 828 51.44 61.57 -5.89
N ALA A 829 50.93 62.54 -5.13
CA ALA A 829 51.22 63.95 -5.31
C ALA A 829 52.71 64.25 -5.08
N HIS A 830 53.29 63.74 -4.00
CA HIS A 830 54.72 63.86 -3.69
C HIS A 830 55.55 63.30 -4.85
N LEU A 831 55.29 62.07 -5.30
CA LEU A 831 56.01 61.47 -6.42
C LEU A 831 55.83 62.25 -7.72
N LYS A 832 54.61 62.63 -8.09
CA LYS A 832 54.33 63.37 -9.33
C LYS A 832 55.01 64.74 -9.31
N LEU A 833 54.92 65.48 -8.21
CA LEU A 833 55.55 66.80 -8.06
C LEU A 833 57.07 66.68 -8.10
N HIS A 834 57.66 65.87 -7.22
CA HIS A 834 59.11 65.81 -7.06
C HIS A 834 59.81 65.14 -8.25
N HIS A 835 59.22 64.08 -8.84
CA HIS A 835 59.80 63.41 -10.00
C HIS A 835 59.76 64.30 -11.24
N THR A 836 58.58 64.87 -11.57
CA THR A 836 58.42 65.75 -12.73
C THR A 836 59.31 66.98 -12.61
N MET A 837 59.42 67.56 -11.41
CA MET A 837 60.23 68.76 -11.20
C MET A 837 61.73 68.46 -11.17
N ALA A 838 62.15 67.31 -10.66
CA ALA A 838 63.54 66.87 -10.77
C ALA A 838 63.94 66.66 -12.24
N ASP A 839 63.07 66.05 -13.05
CA ASP A 839 63.30 65.84 -14.48
C ASP A 839 63.30 67.16 -15.27
N MET A 840 62.40 68.09 -14.94
CA MET A 840 62.33 69.41 -15.60
C MET A 840 63.48 70.34 -15.24
N LEU A 841 63.94 70.34 -13.98
CA LEU A 841 64.86 71.34 -13.44
C LEU A 841 66.30 70.83 -13.28
N GLY A 842 66.51 69.51 -13.37
CA GLY A 842 67.83 68.89 -13.31
C GLY A 842 68.64 69.32 -12.09
N ALA A 843 69.82 69.90 -12.32
CA ALA A 843 70.75 70.28 -11.27
C ALA A 843 70.25 71.42 -10.34
N ASP A 844 69.23 72.17 -10.75
CA ASP A 844 68.67 73.26 -9.94
C ASP A 844 67.54 72.81 -9.01
N TYR A 845 67.03 71.59 -9.20
CA TYR A 845 65.97 71.01 -8.35
C TYR A 845 66.29 71.07 -6.84
N PRO A 846 67.50 70.70 -6.34
CA PRO A 846 67.79 70.75 -4.90
C PRO A 846 67.71 72.15 -4.29
N LYS A 847 67.86 73.22 -5.08
CA LYS A 847 67.82 74.61 -4.60
C LYS A 847 66.39 75.12 -4.36
N LEU A 848 65.41 74.44 -4.93
CA LEU A 848 63.99 74.83 -4.92
C LEU A 848 63.13 73.84 -4.14
N ILE A 849 63.75 72.87 -3.48
CA ILE A 849 63.05 71.80 -2.77
C ILE A 849 62.14 72.34 -1.66
N GLU A 850 62.53 73.44 -1.00
CA GLU A 850 61.70 74.11 0.01
C GLU A 850 60.38 74.67 -0.57
N GLU A 851 60.41 75.16 -1.81
CA GLU A 851 59.21 75.68 -2.48
C GLU A 851 58.27 74.53 -2.90
N PHE A 852 58.83 73.38 -3.27
CA PHE A 852 58.06 72.15 -3.52
C PHE A 852 57.48 71.55 -2.23
N ASN A 853 58.26 71.54 -1.14
CA ASN A 853 57.78 71.12 0.17
C ASN A 853 56.63 72.00 0.66
N ALA A 854 56.65 73.30 0.36
CA ALA A 854 55.54 74.21 0.66
C ALA A 854 54.28 73.87 -0.16
N MET A 855 54.41 73.60 -1.46
CA MET A 855 53.29 73.14 -2.31
C MET A 855 52.71 71.81 -1.84
N GLU A 856 53.56 70.87 -1.40
CA GLU A 856 53.11 69.62 -0.80
C GLU A 856 52.38 69.86 0.53
N THR A 857 52.86 70.79 1.35
CA THR A 857 52.22 71.18 2.61
C THR A 857 50.83 71.76 2.38
N ASP A 858 50.66 72.62 1.37
CA ASP A 858 49.36 73.19 0.99
C ASP A 858 48.39 72.11 0.47
N PHE A 859 48.89 71.19 -0.35
CA PHE A 859 48.12 70.03 -0.80
C PHE A 859 47.70 69.13 0.36
N ASN A 860 48.61 68.88 1.30
CA ASN A 860 48.35 68.11 2.51
C ASN A 860 47.27 68.77 3.38
N ALA A 861 47.31 70.10 3.52
CA ALA A 861 46.29 70.87 4.23
C ALA A 861 44.93 70.77 3.52
N CYS A 862 44.91 70.86 2.19
CA CYS A 862 43.69 70.67 1.38
C CYS A 862 43.06 69.29 1.62
N LEU A 863 43.84 68.21 1.57
CA LEU A 863 43.33 66.85 1.79
C LEU A 863 42.78 66.62 3.21
N VAL A 864 43.39 67.26 4.22
CA VAL A 864 42.92 67.18 5.62
C VAL A 864 41.60 67.95 5.80
N ALA A 865 41.41 69.05 5.09
CA ALA A 865 40.21 69.88 5.16
C ALA A 865 38.96 69.25 4.54
N ILE A 866 39.08 68.18 3.73
CA ILE A 866 37.95 67.49 3.12
C ILE A 866 37.12 66.78 4.21
N PRO A 867 35.87 67.19 4.51
CA PRO A 867 35.04 66.50 5.49
C PRO A 867 34.52 65.17 4.92
N GLY A 868 34.57 64.10 5.70
CA GLY A 868 34.02 62.79 5.31
C GLY A 868 34.42 61.66 6.26
N ALA A 869 33.44 60.88 6.72
CA ALA A 869 33.66 59.65 7.50
C ALA A 869 33.83 58.40 6.60
N LYS A 870 33.56 58.53 5.30
CA LYS A 870 33.61 57.46 4.30
C LYS A 870 34.11 57.99 2.95
N VAL A 871 34.60 57.08 2.11
CA VAL A 871 35.07 57.39 0.74
C VAL A 871 33.87 57.33 -0.22
N ASP A 872 33.20 58.46 -0.40
CA ASP A 872 32.10 58.61 -1.37
C ASP A 872 32.49 59.52 -2.55
N ASP A 873 31.60 59.66 -3.54
CA ASP A 873 31.85 60.46 -4.74
C ASP A 873 32.21 61.92 -4.41
N ALA A 874 31.66 62.48 -3.34
CA ALA A 874 31.97 63.84 -2.89
C ALA A 874 33.39 63.93 -2.33
N PHE A 875 33.79 62.94 -1.53
CA PHE A 875 35.15 62.81 -1.02
C PHE A 875 36.18 62.64 -2.16
N VAL A 876 35.88 61.77 -3.14
CA VAL A 876 36.75 61.56 -4.31
C VAL A 876 36.86 62.81 -5.17
N LYS A 877 35.74 63.48 -5.46
CA LYS A 877 35.71 64.73 -6.23
C LYS A 877 36.52 65.84 -5.54
N SER A 878 36.40 65.95 -4.22
CA SER A 878 37.16 66.94 -3.43
C SER A 878 38.66 66.61 -3.39
N THR A 879 39.02 65.32 -3.34
CA THR A 879 40.41 64.86 -3.42
C THR A 879 41.02 65.20 -4.78
N ASN A 880 40.28 64.99 -5.88
CA ASN A 880 40.71 65.39 -7.22
C ASN A 880 40.86 66.92 -7.33
N ALA A 881 39.95 67.71 -6.75
CA ALA A 881 40.08 69.17 -6.75
C ALA A 881 41.35 69.66 -6.03
N CYS A 882 41.75 69.02 -4.93
CA CYS A 882 43.04 69.30 -4.31
C CYS A 882 44.21 68.97 -5.25
N ALA A 883 44.12 67.87 -6.01
CA ALA A 883 45.17 67.48 -6.96
C ALA A 883 45.25 68.44 -8.15
N ASP A 884 44.11 68.87 -8.69
CA ASP A 884 44.03 69.87 -9.76
C ASP A 884 44.64 71.22 -9.29
N SER A 885 44.40 71.60 -8.03
CA SER A 885 45.01 72.79 -7.42
C SER A 885 46.53 72.67 -7.28
N LEU A 886 47.04 71.50 -6.88
CA LEU A 886 48.47 71.23 -6.83
C LEU A 886 49.11 71.32 -8.23
N GLU A 887 48.45 70.74 -9.23
CA GLU A 887 48.91 70.78 -10.62
C GLU A 887 48.96 72.21 -11.15
N ALA A 888 47.89 73.00 -10.95
CA ALA A 888 47.85 74.40 -11.34
C ALA A 888 48.95 75.23 -10.65
N THR A 889 49.20 74.97 -9.36
CA THR A 889 50.23 75.67 -8.58
C THR A 889 51.64 75.30 -9.05
N GLY A 890 51.87 74.01 -9.32
CA GLY A 890 53.12 73.49 -9.87
C GLY A 890 53.43 74.06 -11.25
N VAL A 891 52.44 74.07 -12.16
CA VAL A 891 52.57 74.71 -13.48
C VAL A 891 52.90 76.19 -13.35
N GLY A 892 52.17 76.91 -12.50
CA GLY A 892 52.41 78.33 -12.25
C GLY A 892 53.80 78.60 -11.65
N PHE A 893 54.30 77.69 -10.81
CA PHE A 893 55.66 77.73 -10.29
C PHE A 893 56.70 77.54 -11.40
N SER A 894 56.58 76.47 -12.19
CA SER A 894 57.50 76.18 -13.30
C SER A 894 57.55 77.34 -14.29
N GLN A 895 56.41 77.93 -14.62
CA GLN A 895 56.32 79.11 -15.48
C GLN A 895 57.06 80.32 -14.90
N ARG A 896 56.89 80.62 -13.61
CA ARG A 896 57.62 81.71 -12.92
C ARG A 896 59.12 81.43 -12.84
N TYR A 897 59.50 80.18 -12.58
CA TYR A 897 60.89 79.77 -12.52
C TYR A 897 61.58 79.89 -13.89
N LEU A 898 60.97 79.36 -14.94
CA LEU A 898 61.43 79.51 -16.33
C LEU A 898 61.53 80.99 -16.71
N LYS A 899 60.52 81.81 -16.37
CA LYS A 899 60.55 83.26 -16.55
C LYS A 899 61.77 83.89 -15.87
N ASN A 900 62.05 83.55 -14.62
CA ASN A 900 63.17 84.10 -13.87
C ASN A 900 64.54 83.60 -14.38
N LEU A 901 64.62 82.36 -14.84
CA LEU A 901 65.82 81.78 -15.46
C LEU A 901 66.14 82.50 -16.77
N LEU A 902 65.13 82.69 -17.62
CA LEU A 902 65.23 83.38 -18.92
C LEU A 902 65.50 84.88 -18.79
N LEU A 903 65.07 85.51 -17.69
CA LEU A 903 65.42 86.91 -17.37
C LEU A 903 66.87 87.05 -16.86
N LYS A 904 67.47 85.99 -16.30
CA LYS A 904 68.87 85.99 -15.82
C LYS A 904 69.89 85.74 -16.92
N THR A 905 69.54 85.00 -17.97
CA THR A 905 70.39 84.84 -19.16
C THR A 905 70.29 86.11 -20.01
N ARG A 906 71.38 86.87 -20.14
CA ARG A 906 71.45 88.18 -20.84
C ARG A 906 71.00 88.11 -22.31
N GLN A 907 69.70 88.10 -22.57
CA GLN A 907 69.10 88.32 -23.90
C GLN A 907 68.35 89.66 -23.92
N SER A 908 68.32 90.30 -25.09
CA SER A 908 67.66 91.61 -25.27
C SER A 908 66.18 91.56 -24.87
N GLU A 909 65.64 92.67 -24.38
CA GLU A 909 64.27 92.80 -23.86
C GLU A 909 63.17 92.31 -24.84
N LYS A 910 63.42 92.39 -26.15
CA LYS A 910 62.55 91.83 -27.20
C LYS A 910 62.62 90.30 -27.31
N ALA A 911 63.81 89.70 -27.17
CA ALA A 911 63.98 88.24 -27.16
C ALA A 911 63.44 87.63 -25.85
N ALA A 912 63.59 88.34 -24.74
CA ALA A 912 62.95 88.00 -23.47
C ALA A 912 61.42 88.04 -23.59
N ASN A 913 60.83 89.08 -24.23
CA ASN A 913 59.38 89.17 -24.44
C ASN A 913 58.83 88.12 -25.42
N LEU A 914 59.54 87.79 -26.50
CA LEU A 914 59.12 86.75 -27.46
C LEU A 914 59.18 85.35 -26.81
N SER A 915 60.22 85.09 -26.01
CA SER A 915 60.38 83.83 -25.26
C SER A 915 59.40 83.73 -24.08
N LEU A 916 59.04 84.87 -23.47
CA LEU A 916 58.00 84.98 -22.44
C LEU A 916 56.61 84.67 -23.02
N GLN A 917 56.31 85.12 -24.25
CA GLN A 917 55.09 84.75 -24.95
C GLN A 917 55.08 83.27 -25.36
N ALA A 918 56.21 82.74 -25.85
CA ALA A 918 56.32 81.31 -26.17
C ALA A 918 56.13 80.40 -24.93
N ALA A 919 56.67 80.79 -23.77
CA ALA A 919 56.55 80.04 -22.51
C ALA A 919 55.12 80.13 -21.89
N LEU A 920 54.36 81.19 -22.19
CA LEU A 920 52.98 81.37 -21.72
C LEU A 920 51.92 80.68 -22.60
N ILE A 921 52.28 80.14 -23.78
CA ILE A 921 51.33 79.73 -24.83
C ILE A 921 51.43 78.23 -25.20
N VAL A 922 52.12 77.42 -24.41
CA VAL A 922 52.22 75.95 -24.63
C VAL A 922 50.86 75.23 -24.82
N PRO A 923 49.72 75.68 -24.24
CA PRO A 923 48.43 75.03 -24.52
C PRO A 923 47.67 75.48 -25.79
N CYS A 924 48.11 76.50 -26.55
CA CYS A 924 47.31 77.09 -27.64
C CYS A 924 48.13 77.48 -28.88
N LEU A 925 48.69 76.48 -29.56
CA LEU A 925 49.50 76.61 -30.79
C LEU A 925 48.69 76.83 -32.09
N ASP A 926 47.60 77.62 -32.05
CA ASP A 926 46.78 77.91 -33.25
C ASP A 926 46.89 79.38 -33.74
N ALA A 927 47.64 80.23 -33.02
CA ALA A 927 47.64 81.68 -33.23
C ALA A 927 48.91 82.29 -33.86
N ILE A 928 49.85 81.48 -34.37
CA ILE A 928 51.08 82.00 -35.02
C ILE A 928 51.06 81.73 -36.52
N ALA A 929 50.09 82.34 -37.20
CA ALA A 929 50.24 82.65 -38.62
C ALA A 929 50.65 84.13 -38.74
N VAL A 930 51.74 84.36 -39.48
CA VAL A 930 52.19 85.64 -40.07
C VAL A 930 53.13 86.51 -39.21
N GLN A 931 54.45 86.40 -39.46
CA GLN A 931 55.25 87.40 -40.23
C GLN A 931 56.67 86.86 -40.51
N LYS A 932 56.96 86.52 -41.78
CA LYS A 932 58.31 86.39 -42.36
C LYS A 932 58.86 87.82 -42.67
N PRO A 933 60.18 88.03 -42.84
CA PRO A 933 61.22 87.02 -43.04
C PRO A 933 62.25 86.92 -41.91
N PHE A 934 62.65 85.67 -41.63
CA PHE A 934 63.89 85.33 -40.94
C PHE A 934 65.07 85.49 -41.91
N ASP A 935 66.16 86.09 -41.45
CA ASP A 935 67.41 86.28 -42.19
C ASP A 935 68.17 84.95 -42.36
N GLU A 936 68.53 84.57 -43.59
CA GLU A 936 69.29 83.35 -43.91
C GLU A 936 70.68 83.32 -43.23
N ASN A 937 71.27 84.47 -42.89
CA ASN A 937 72.54 84.52 -42.14
C ASN A 937 72.37 84.21 -40.64
N PHE A 938 71.14 84.25 -40.11
CA PHE A 938 70.85 83.96 -38.70
C PHE A 938 70.89 82.45 -38.43
N LEU A 939 70.36 81.64 -39.34
CA LEU A 939 70.30 80.17 -39.20
C LEU A 939 71.65 79.47 -39.40
N GLN A 940 72.53 80.00 -40.26
CA GLN A 940 73.88 79.43 -40.43
C GLN A 940 74.83 79.75 -39.27
N LYS A 941 74.57 80.81 -38.51
CA LYS A 941 75.49 81.29 -37.44
C LYS A 941 75.12 80.80 -36.04
N TYR A 942 73.88 80.36 -35.82
CA TYR A 942 73.34 80.09 -34.49
C TYR A 942 72.72 78.69 -34.25
N ASP A 943 72.97 77.69 -35.11
CA ASP A 943 72.77 76.28 -34.71
C ASP A 943 74.06 75.48 -34.39
N PRO A 944 75.06 76.01 -33.65
CA PRO A 944 76.12 75.16 -33.10
C PRO A 944 75.68 74.41 -31.83
N GLU A 945 74.53 74.73 -31.21
CA GLU A 945 74.10 74.21 -29.90
C GLU A 945 72.76 73.44 -29.89
N GLY A 946 72.18 73.11 -31.06
CA GLY A 946 71.04 72.17 -31.12
C GLY A 946 69.66 72.82 -30.90
N THR A 947 69.40 73.98 -31.48
CA THR A 947 68.09 74.64 -31.39
C THR A 947 66.99 73.80 -32.06
N PHE A 948 67.32 73.11 -33.15
CA PHE A 948 66.43 72.11 -33.77
C PHE A 948 66.23 70.87 -32.89
N GLU A 949 67.19 70.54 -32.02
CA GLU A 949 67.06 69.46 -31.04
C GLU A 949 66.08 69.83 -29.92
N ILE A 950 66.04 71.11 -29.53
CA ILE A 950 65.07 71.66 -28.57
C ILE A 950 63.66 71.69 -29.18
N MET A 951 63.49 72.14 -30.43
CA MET A 951 62.19 72.09 -31.10
C MET A 951 61.69 70.66 -31.32
N ALA A 952 62.57 69.75 -31.78
CA ALA A 952 62.24 68.34 -31.87
C ALA A 952 61.85 67.76 -30.49
N LYS A 953 62.55 68.15 -29.43
CA LYS A 953 62.21 67.78 -28.05
C LYS A 953 60.84 68.30 -27.64
N MET A 954 60.50 69.56 -27.92
CA MET A 954 59.18 70.12 -27.58
C MET A 954 58.03 69.45 -28.33
N VAL A 955 58.20 69.16 -29.63
CA VAL A 955 57.20 68.41 -30.40
C VAL A 955 57.08 66.97 -29.88
N GLY A 956 58.19 66.34 -29.53
CA GLY A 956 58.19 65.02 -28.88
C GLY A 956 57.51 65.02 -27.51
N ASP A 957 57.74 66.03 -26.69
CA ASP A 957 57.16 66.19 -25.36
C ASP A 957 55.64 66.48 -25.46
N TYR A 958 55.20 67.26 -26.46
CA TYR A 958 53.77 67.45 -26.75
C TYR A 958 53.08 66.16 -27.19
N ILE A 959 53.69 65.39 -28.11
CA ILE A 959 53.16 64.09 -28.55
C ILE A 959 53.10 63.09 -27.38
N ASN A 960 54.04 63.17 -26.42
CA ASN A 960 54.02 62.35 -25.21
C ASN A 960 52.99 62.81 -24.17
N TYR A 961 52.68 64.12 -24.13
CA TYR A 961 51.74 64.72 -23.19
C TYR A 961 50.27 64.52 -23.61
N ASP A 962 49.94 64.63 -24.92
CA ASP A 962 48.58 64.43 -25.45
C ASP A 962 48.57 63.78 -26.85
N ALA A 963 48.78 62.46 -26.88
CA ALA A 963 48.85 61.67 -28.10
C ALA A 963 47.54 61.60 -28.90
N ASP A 964 46.38 61.86 -28.26
CA ASP A 964 45.07 61.81 -28.90
C ASP A 964 44.85 63.06 -29.77
N LYS A 965 45.16 64.23 -29.23
CA LYS A 965 45.07 65.51 -29.96
C LYS A 965 46.11 65.62 -31.08
N ALA A 966 47.31 65.09 -30.86
CA ALA A 966 48.38 65.08 -31.85
C ALA A 966 48.04 64.28 -33.14
N GLY A 967 47.18 63.27 -33.05
CA GLY A 967 46.72 62.49 -34.21
C GLY A 967 45.71 63.25 -35.08
N ASP A 968 44.79 63.97 -34.46
CA ASP A 968 43.78 64.79 -35.15
C ASP A 968 44.43 66.03 -35.82
N ASP A 969 45.50 66.57 -35.21
CA ASP A 969 46.26 67.73 -35.73
C ASP A 969 47.39 67.35 -36.71
N TYR A 970 47.53 66.06 -37.09
CA TYR A 970 48.68 65.54 -37.83
C TYR A 970 48.93 66.24 -39.18
N GLU A 971 47.90 66.49 -39.98
CA GLU A 971 48.06 67.15 -41.29
C GLU A 971 48.64 68.56 -41.13
N THR A 972 48.24 69.26 -40.07
CA THR A 972 48.74 70.58 -39.68
C THR A 972 50.20 70.50 -39.22
N VAL A 973 50.52 69.53 -38.33
CA VAL A 973 51.89 69.31 -37.85
C VAL A 973 52.83 68.97 -39.01
N MET A 974 52.41 68.13 -39.96
CA MET A 974 53.24 67.80 -41.13
C MET A 974 53.32 68.89 -42.17
N ALA A 975 52.25 69.63 -42.43
CA ALA A 975 52.33 70.81 -43.29
C ALA A 975 53.34 71.83 -42.74
N GLN A 976 53.32 72.05 -41.42
CA GLN A 976 54.22 72.96 -40.74
C GLN A 976 55.66 72.45 -40.74
N VAL A 977 55.91 71.19 -40.37
CA VAL A 977 57.25 70.58 -40.43
C VAL A 977 57.81 70.62 -41.86
N LEU A 978 56.99 70.37 -42.88
CA LEU A 978 57.40 70.45 -44.29
C LEU A 978 57.71 71.88 -44.74
N GLU A 979 56.96 72.88 -44.27
CA GLU A 979 57.19 74.30 -44.57
C GLU A 979 58.44 74.81 -43.85
N ASP A 980 58.62 74.46 -42.57
CA ASP A 980 59.80 74.80 -41.78
C ASP A 980 61.06 74.17 -42.40
N LEU A 981 60.95 72.93 -42.88
CA LEU A 981 62.02 72.23 -43.60
C LEU A 981 62.33 72.84 -44.96
N LYS A 982 61.33 73.37 -45.69
CA LYS A 982 61.58 74.14 -46.92
C LYS A 982 62.35 75.43 -46.64
N SER A 983 62.13 76.07 -45.49
CA SER A 983 62.88 77.25 -45.06
C SER A 983 64.22 76.96 -44.38
N ALA A 984 64.54 75.70 -44.08
CA ALA A 984 65.71 75.30 -43.28
C ALA A 984 67.07 75.29 -44.02
N GLY A 985 67.15 75.82 -45.25
CA GLY A 985 68.43 75.98 -45.96
C GLY A 985 69.03 74.70 -46.59
N PRO A 986 70.37 74.51 -46.56
CA PRO A 986 71.09 73.47 -47.31
C PRO A 986 70.60 72.03 -47.06
N VAL A 987 70.85 71.12 -48.02
CA VAL A 987 70.39 69.73 -47.99
C VAL A 987 70.90 68.97 -46.73
N GLU A 988 72.13 69.24 -46.28
CA GLU A 988 72.71 68.66 -45.07
C GLU A 988 71.91 68.94 -43.78
N ALA A 989 71.39 70.16 -43.60
CA ALA A 989 70.61 70.51 -42.40
C ALA A 989 69.29 69.73 -42.34
N ARG A 990 68.61 69.61 -43.49
CA ARG A 990 67.40 68.79 -43.64
C ARG A 990 67.68 67.31 -43.40
N ARG A 991 68.84 66.81 -43.83
CA ARG A 991 69.26 65.41 -43.59
C ARG A 991 69.52 65.14 -42.10
N ASN A 992 70.16 66.06 -41.39
CA ASN A 992 70.43 65.93 -39.95
C ASN A 992 69.14 65.97 -39.12
N LEU A 993 68.18 66.84 -39.48
CA LEU A 993 66.88 66.87 -38.82
C LEU A 993 66.10 65.58 -39.04
N LEU A 994 65.99 65.08 -40.27
CA LEU A 994 65.35 63.78 -40.55
C LEU A 994 66.01 62.63 -39.78
N SER A 995 67.35 62.59 -39.73
CA SER A 995 68.11 61.61 -38.94
C SER A 995 67.79 61.71 -37.45
N THR A 996 67.64 62.92 -36.91
CA THR A 996 67.32 63.16 -35.50
C THR A 996 65.89 62.71 -35.16
N LEU A 997 64.92 63.02 -36.03
CA LEU A 997 63.53 62.55 -35.89
C LEU A 997 63.44 61.02 -35.89
N VAL A 998 64.24 60.35 -36.74
CA VAL A 998 64.33 58.89 -36.80
C VAL A 998 65.01 58.33 -35.54
N LYS A 999 66.18 58.86 -35.16
CA LYS A 999 66.96 58.37 -34.00
C LYS A 999 66.21 58.51 -32.68
N ARG A 1000 65.42 59.56 -32.51
CA ARG A 1000 64.64 59.81 -31.29
C ARG A 1000 63.26 59.13 -31.29
N GLY A 1001 62.96 58.28 -32.28
CA GLY A 1001 61.70 57.53 -32.36
C GLY A 1001 60.47 58.42 -32.65
N MET A 1002 60.67 59.67 -33.08
CA MET A 1002 59.57 60.60 -33.35
C MET A 1002 58.77 60.18 -34.59
N VAL A 1003 59.45 59.60 -35.59
CA VAL A 1003 58.79 59.01 -36.77
C VAL A 1003 57.84 57.87 -36.36
N ASP A 1004 58.18 57.10 -35.32
CA ASP A 1004 57.28 56.04 -34.83
C ASP A 1004 56.05 56.61 -34.15
N GLN A 1005 56.22 57.62 -33.31
CA GLN A 1005 55.10 58.25 -32.60
C GLN A 1005 54.16 58.97 -33.56
N LEU A 1006 54.73 59.61 -34.58
CA LEU A 1006 53.99 60.22 -35.68
C LEU A 1006 53.19 59.15 -36.45
N LEU A 1007 53.84 58.06 -36.86
CA LEU A 1007 53.20 56.94 -37.54
C LEU A 1007 52.06 56.36 -36.68
N LYS A 1008 52.27 56.11 -35.39
CA LYS A 1008 51.25 55.58 -34.49
C LYS A 1008 50.06 56.52 -34.34
N SER A 1009 50.31 57.82 -34.28
CA SER A 1009 49.25 58.84 -34.19
C SER A 1009 48.42 58.89 -35.47
N MET A 1010 49.07 58.85 -36.65
CA MET A 1010 48.39 58.74 -37.95
C MET A 1010 47.51 57.48 -38.04
N ILE A 1011 48.07 56.34 -37.62
CA ILE A 1011 47.38 55.06 -37.64
C ILE A 1011 46.14 55.11 -36.74
N ARG A 1012 46.28 55.67 -35.53
CA ARG A 1012 45.18 55.82 -34.57
C ARG A 1012 44.06 56.70 -35.11
N ALA A 1013 44.39 57.84 -35.74
CA ALA A 1013 43.42 58.73 -36.36
C ALA A 1013 42.67 58.04 -37.53
N GLU A 1014 43.40 57.33 -38.40
CA GLU A 1014 42.78 56.61 -39.53
C GLU A 1014 41.90 55.43 -39.07
N ILE A 1015 42.30 54.72 -38.01
CA ILE A 1015 41.46 53.69 -37.37
C ILE A 1015 40.19 54.32 -36.81
N ARG A 1016 40.30 55.43 -36.07
CA ARG A 1016 39.16 56.14 -35.49
C ARG A 1016 38.17 56.53 -36.59
N LYS A 1017 38.66 57.10 -37.69
CA LYS A 1017 37.86 57.46 -38.86
C LYS A 1017 37.20 56.23 -39.49
N SER A 1018 37.96 55.18 -39.80
CA SER A 1018 37.46 53.94 -40.41
C SER A 1018 36.39 53.25 -39.57
N LEU A 1019 36.52 53.28 -38.24
CA LEU A 1019 35.53 52.72 -37.31
C LEU A 1019 34.27 53.60 -37.20
N SER A 1020 34.41 54.92 -37.32
CA SER A 1020 33.28 55.85 -37.29
C SER A 1020 32.42 55.79 -38.55
N GLU A 1021 33.00 55.40 -39.68
CA GLU A 1021 32.33 55.23 -40.98
C GLU A 1021 31.61 53.87 -41.12
N LEU A 1022 31.63 53.00 -40.09
CA LEU A 1022 30.88 51.75 -40.10
C LEU A 1022 29.35 52.02 -40.15
N PRO A 1023 28.57 51.31 -41.01
CA PRO A 1023 27.12 51.41 -41.03
C PRO A 1023 26.52 51.21 -39.64
N ALA A 1024 25.39 51.85 -39.33
CA ALA A 1024 24.77 51.77 -38.00
C ALA A 1024 24.49 50.32 -37.50
N LYS A 1025 24.26 49.38 -38.43
CA LYS A 1025 24.07 47.94 -38.15
C LYS A 1025 25.37 47.22 -37.79
N GLU A 1026 26.51 47.77 -38.15
CA GLU A 1026 27.87 47.23 -37.97
C GLU A 1026 28.72 48.06 -36.98
N ARG A 1027 28.20 49.20 -36.51
CA ARG A 1027 28.89 50.06 -35.54
C ARG A 1027 29.20 49.26 -34.27
N LEU A 1028 30.49 49.22 -33.95
CA LEU A 1028 31.00 48.54 -32.76
C LEU A 1028 30.58 49.31 -31.50
N PRO A 1029 30.48 48.64 -30.34
CA PRO A 1029 30.33 49.32 -29.06
C PRO A 1029 31.50 50.29 -28.83
N ASP A 1030 31.22 51.46 -28.24
CA ASP A 1030 32.24 52.49 -28.01
C ASP A 1030 33.40 51.93 -27.15
N GLU A 1031 33.15 50.95 -26.26
CA GLU A 1031 34.21 50.30 -25.47
C GLU A 1031 35.17 49.46 -26.32
N VAL A 1032 34.69 48.84 -27.40
CA VAL A 1032 35.55 48.10 -28.34
C VAL A 1032 36.34 49.07 -29.19
N ILE A 1033 35.72 50.19 -29.60
CA ILE A 1033 36.39 51.27 -30.32
C ILE A 1033 37.52 51.84 -29.46
N ASP A 1034 37.27 52.13 -28.19
CA ASP A 1034 38.27 52.64 -27.24
C ASP A 1034 39.42 51.64 -27.02
N GLN A 1035 39.12 50.34 -26.94
CA GLN A 1035 40.15 49.30 -26.85
C GLN A 1035 41.00 49.20 -28.11
N LEU A 1036 40.36 49.22 -29.29
CA LEU A 1036 41.06 49.23 -30.58
C LEU A 1036 41.93 50.48 -30.75
N LEU A 1037 41.46 51.62 -30.24
CA LEU A 1037 42.22 52.86 -30.22
C LEU A 1037 43.22 52.95 -29.06
N SER A 1038 43.34 51.96 -28.18
CA SER A 1038 44.27 52.05 -27.06
C SER A 1038 45.73 51.95 -27.52
N ARG A 1039 46.59 52.77 -26.91
CA ARG A 1039 48.03 52.79 -27.19
C ARG A 1039 48.67 51.41 -27.00
N GLU A 1040 48.29 50.72 -25.93
CA GLU A 1040 48.83 49.39 -25.62
C GLU A 1040 48.52 48.37 -26.72
N LEU A 1041 47.29 48.36 -27.23
CA LEU A 1041 46.88 47.42 -28.26
C LEU A 1041 47.53 47.72 -29.61
N LEU A 1042 47.63 49.00 -29.97
CA LEU A 1042 48.32 49.44 -31.19
C LEU A 1042 49.82 49.16 -31.13
N ASP A 1043 50.45 49.37 -29.97
CA ASP A 1043 51.88 49.07 -29.76
C ASP A 1043 52.16 47.57 -29.85
N LYS A 1044 51.23 46.71 -29.38
CA LYS A 1044 51.31 45.26 -29.55
C LYS A 1044 51.08 44.83 -31.00
N ALA A 1045 50.07 45.40 -31.66
CA ALA A 1045 49.72 45.07 -33.04
C ALA A 1045 50.82 45.49 -34.02
N LEU A 1046 51.42 46.64 -33.78
CA LEU A 1046 52.52 47.20 -34.56
C LEU A 1046 53.84 46.88 -33.85
N SER A 1047 54.12 45.59 -33.68
CA SER A 1047 55.34 45.10 -33.02
C SER A 1047 56.62 45.72 -33.60
N GLY A 1048 57.68 45.78 -32.77
CA GLY A 1048 58.97 46.41 -33.11
C GLY A 1048 59.51 46.13 -34.52
N PRO A 1049 59.49 44.89 -35.04
CA PRO A 1049 59.93 44.60 -36.42
C PRO A 1049 59.08 45.29 -37.48
N LYS A 1050 57.75 45.27 -37.35
CA LYS A 1050 56.84 45.91 -38.30
C LYS A 1050 56.90 47.44 -38.24
N MET A 1051 57.02 48.01 -37.04
CA MET A 1051 57.25 49.45 -36.90
C MET A 1051 58.61 49.88 -37.44
N ALA A 1052 59.66 49.05 -37.34
CA ALA A 1052 60.93 49.33 -37.99
C ALA A 1052 60.81 49.34 -39.52
N GLU A 1053 60.06 48.39 -40.11
CA GLU A 1053 59.75 48.37 -41.54
C GLU A 1053 58.97 49.64 -41.97
N PHE A 1054 57.93 50.03 -41.23
CA PHE A 1054 57.15 51.24 -41.52
C PHE A 1054 57.98 52.51 -41.35
N ARG A 1055 58.83 52.58 -40.32
CA ARG A 1055 59.76 53.70 -40.10
C ARG A 1055 60.71 53.85 -41.27
N ALA A 1056 61.32 52.75 -41.73
CA ALA A 1056 62.23 52.78 -42.87
C ALA A 1056 61.50 53.22 -44.15
N HIS A 1057 60.30 52.67 -44.40
CA HIS A 1057 59.50 53.04 -45.57
C HIS A 1057 59.05 54.52 -45.54
N MET A 1058 58.60 55.01 -44.39
CA MET A 1058 58.23 56.41 -44.17
C MET A 1058 59.44 57.34 -44.32
N ALA A 1059 60.57 57.01 -43.69
CA ALA A 1059 61.78 57.83 -43.74
C ALA A 1059 62.39 57.86 -45.15
N GLU A 1060 62.56 56.72 -45.81
CA GLU A 1060 63.33 56.60 -47.06
C GLU A 1060 62.49 56.80 -48.33
N LYS A 1061 61.25 56.33 -48.34
CA LYS A 1061 60.40 56.35 -49.56
C LYS A 1061 59.47 57.55 -49.63
N ILE A 1062 59.14 58.14 -48.47
CA ILE A 1062 58.19 59.25 -48.36
C ILE A 1062 58.92 60.53 -47.94
N LEU A 1063 59.48 60.58 -46.74
CA LEU A 1063 60.06 61.80 -46.18
C LEU A 1063 61.35 62.21 -46.88
N GLN A 1064 62.30 61.31 -47.13
CA GLN A 1064 63.57 61.66 -47.76
C GLN A 1064 63.42 62.26 -49.17
N PRO A 1065 62.63 61.69 -50.10
CA PRO A 1065 62.45 62.30 -51.43
C PRO A 1065 61.69 63.62 -51.39
N VAL A 1066 60.78 63.79 -50.42
CA VAL A 1066 60.04 65.05 -50.25
C VAL A 1066 60.93 66.13 -49.65
N LEU A 1067 61.69 65.79 -48.61
CA LEU A 1067 62.48 66.73 -47.83
C LEU A 1067 63.81 67.08 -48.50
N LEU A 1068 64.53 66.10 -49.01
CA LEU A 1068 65.87 66.29 -49.57
C LEU A 1068 65.85 66.55 -51.09
N GLU A 1069 64.94 65.91 -51.82
CA GLU A 1069 64.86 66.02 -53.29
C GLU A 1069 63.75 66.97 -53.77
N GLY A 1070 62.95 67.52 -52.85
CA GLY A 1070 61.89 68.49 -53.16
C GLY A 1070 60.68 67.90 -53.91
N LYS A 1071 60.52 66.57 -53.94
CA LYS A 1071 59.37 65.92 -54.59
C LYS A 1071 58.08 66.23 -53.83
N SER A 1072 56.97 66.33 -54.56
CA SER A 1072 55.66 66.49 -53.93
C SER A 1072 55.20 65.18 -53.27
N MET A 1073 54.55 65.25 -52.11
CA MET A 1073 53.81 64.12 -51.53
C MET A 1073 52.74 63.56 -52.49
N LYS A 1074 52.27 64.37 -53.45
CA LYS A 1074 51.30 63.98 -54.48
C LYS A 1074 51.94 63.42 -55.76
N ALA A 1075 53.27 63.38 -55.85
CA ALA A 1075 53.92 62.80 -57.02
C ALA A 1075 53.61 61.29 -57.09
N PRO A 1076 53.47 60.71 -58.31
CA PRO A 1076 52.97 59.33 -58.46
C PRO A 1076 53.73 58.29 -57.64
N ALA A 1077 55.06 58.42 -57.54
CA ALA A 1077 55.90 57.50 -56.77
C ALA A 1077 55.68 57.61 -55.25
N GLN A 1078 55.50 58.82 -54.72
CA GLN A 1078 55.24 59.09 -53.29
C GLN A 1078 53.81 58.67 -52.92
N ALA A 1079 52.84 58.97 -53.78
CA ALA A 1079 51.46 58.52 -53.61
C ALA A 1079 51.37 56.99 -53.59
N GLU A 1080 52.10 56.31 -54.48
CA GLU A 1080 52.20 54.85 -54.50
C GLU A 1080 52.88 54.30 -53.25
N ALA A 1081 53.95 54.95 -52.76
CA ALA A 1081 54.62 54.56 -51.53
C ALA A 1081 53.71 54.71 -50.29
N ILE A 1082 52.93 55.79 -50.20
CA ILE A 1082 51.93 56.01 -49.14
C ILE A 1082 50.82 54.95 -49.24
N ARG A 1083 50.30 54.68 -50.44
CA ARG A 1083 49.28 53.65 -50.67
C ARG A 1083 49.76 52.27 -50.24
N LYS A 1084 50.99 51.90 -50.61
CA LYS A 1084 51.61 50.65 -50.18
C LYS A 1084 51.74 50.57 -48.66
N MET A 1085 52.24 51.63 -48.02
CA MET A 1085 52.37 51.70 -46.57
C MET A 1085 51.01 51.58 -45.85
N LYS A 1086 49.96 52.23 -46.36
CA LYS A 1086 48.60 52.07 -45.82
C LYS A 1086 48.12 50.62 -45.90
N ASN A 1087 48.34 49.96 -47.03
CA ASN A 1087 47.99 48.54 -47.20
C ASN A 1087 48.77 47.65 -46.23
N ASP A 1088 50.09 47.86 -46.11
CA ASP A 1088 50.95 47.06 -45.23
C ASP A 1088 50.58 47.27 -43.75
N VAL A 1089 50.21 48.49 -43.36
CA VAL A 1089 49.70 48.81 -42.02
C VAL A 1089 48.35 48.15 -41.77
N ALA A 1090 47.40 48.26 -42.72
CA ALA A 1090 46.09 47.62 -42.60
C ALA A 1090 46.25 46.09 -42.44
N ASP A 1091 47.15 45.48 -43.21
CA ASP A 1091 47.45 44.05 -43.11
C ASP A 1091 48.08 43.69 -41.76
N ALA A 1092 49.01 44.49 -41.25
CA ALA A 1092 49.62 44.28 -39.94
C ALA A 1092 48.59 44.36 -38.80
N LEU A 1093 47.68 45.33 -38.85
CA LEU A 1093 46.61 45.49 -37.87
C LEU A 1093 45.61 44.34 -37.93
N LEU A 1094 45.10 44.00 -39.12
CA LEU A 1094 44.09 42.94 -39.31
C LEU A 1094 44.65 41.53 -39.06
N SER A 1095 45.95 41.33 -39.22
CA SER A 1095 46.63 40.06 -38.94
C SER A 1095 47.10 39.94 -37.49
N SER A 1096 47.04 41.02 -36.70
CA SER A 1096 47.41 41.00 -35.29
C SER A 1096 46.42 40.16 -34.48
N VAL A 1097 46.95 39.26 -33.64
CA VAL A 1097 46.16 38.45 -32.70
C VAL A 1097 45.48 39.32 -31.64
N ASP A 1098 46.04 40.49 -31.33
CA ASP A 1098 45.48 41.38 -30.32
C ASP A 1098 44.45 42.34 -30.93
N PHE A 1099 44.79 42.98 -32.06
CA PHE A 1099 43.93 43.97 -32.71
C PHE A 1099 42.93 43.34 -33.69
N GLY A 1100 43.43 42.58 -34.66
CA GLY A 1100 42.63 41.98 -35.73
C GLY A 1100 41.59 41.00 -35.20
N ASP A 1101 41.97 40.13 -34.26
CA ASP A 1101 41.02 39.21 -33.63
C ASP A 1101 39.94 39.93 -32.82
N LEU A 1102 40.30 40.97 -32.07
CA LEU A 1102 39.34 41.74 -31.27
C LEU A 1102 38.31 42.40 -32.18
N LEU A 1103 38.78 43.01 -33.28
CA LEU A 1103 37.93 43.64 -34.28
C LEU A 1103 37.01 42.61 -34.96
N ILE A 1104 37.56 41.52 -35.47
CA ILE A 1104 36.79 40.48 -36.19
C ILE A 1104 35.75 39.83 -35.26
N LYS A 1105 36.14 39.45 -34.04
CA LYS A 1105 35.21 38.87 -33.06
C LYS A 1105 34.06 39.82 -32.75
N SER A 1106 34.35 41.11 -32.60
CA SER A 1106 33.34 42.10 -32.25
C SER A 1106 32.36 42.34 -33.39
N VAL A 1107 32.85 42.40 -34.63
CA VAL A 1107 31.99 42.49 -35.82
C VAL A 1107 31.11 41.25 -35.97
N VAL A 1108 31.68 40.05 -35.83
CA VAL A 1108 30.92 38.79 -35.94
C VAL A 1108 29.91 38.64 -34.80
N GLN A 1109 30.30 38.93 -33.55
CA GLN A 1109 29.40 38.88 -32.40
C GLN A 1109 28.22 39.85 -32.58
N LYS A 1110 28.46 41.03 -33.14
CA LYS A 1110 27.40 41.99 -33.44
C LYS A 1110 26.44 41.48 -34.52
N GLN A 1111 26.93 40.79 -35.55
CA GLN A 1111 26.08 40.13 -36.55
C GLN A 1111 25.19 39.04 -35.91
N ILE A 1112 25.71 38.27 -34.96
CA ILE A 1112 24.94 37.28 -34.18
C ILE A 1112 23.85 37.97 -33.35
N ASP A 1113 24.21 39.05 -32.67
CA ASP A 1113 23.31 39.76 -31.76
C ASP A 1113 22.13 40.40 -32.50
N ASN A 1114 22.39 40.96 -33.69
CA ASN A 1114 21.44 41.70 -34.51
C ASN A 1114 20.51 40.84 -35.38
N GLN A 1115 20.74 39.53 -35.53
CA GLN A 1115 19.83 38.66 -36.32
C GLN A 1115 18.54 38.33 -35.53
N ALA A 1116 17.44 39.00 -35.88
CA ALA A 1116 16.12 38.84 -35.26
C ALA A 1116 15.55 37.41 -35.33
N GLY A 1117 15.99 36.60 -36.31
CA GLY A 1117 15.49 35.22 -36.53
C GLY A 1117 15.99 34.16 -35.54
N TRP A 1118 16.80 34.53 -34.54
CA TRP A 1118 17.53 33.59 -33.67
C TRP A 1118 16.88 33.38 -32.30
N ALA A 1119 15.64 33.82 -32.09
CA ALA A 1119 14.94 33.65 -30.82
C ALA A 1119 14.89 32.17 -30.37
N ILE A 1120 14.68 31.24 -31.30
CA ILE A 1120 14.65 29.79 -31.04
C ILE A 1120 16.04 29.26 -30.69
N THR A 1121 17.08 29.66 -31.41
CA THR A 1121 18.46 29.22 -31.15
C THR A 1121 19.02 29.81 -29.84
N LYS A 1122 18.70 31.08 -29.53
CA LYS A 1122 19.01 31.72 -28.23
C LYS A 1122 18.27 31.04 -27.07
N TRP A 1123 17.04 30.58 -27.30
CA TRP A 1123 16.30 29.77 -26.33
C TRP A 1123 16.96 28.42 -26.07
N PHE A 1124 17.41 27.71 -27.11
CA PHE A 1124 18.13 26.45 -26.96
C PHE A 1124 19.51 26.62 -26.29
N ALA A 1125 20.27 27.67 -26.64
CA ALA A 1125 21.53 28.00 -25.97
C ALA A 1125 21.32 28.26 -24.47
N ALA A 1126 20.31 29.08 -24.11
CA ALA A 1126 19.96 29.32 -22.71
C ALA A 1126 19.55 28.04 -21.96
N ARG A 1127 18.91 27.09 -22.65
CA ARG A 1127 18.49 25.81 -22.07
C ARG A 1127 19.65 24.85 -21.82
N PHE A 1128 20.64 24.79 -22.72
CA PHE A 1128 21.71 23.80 -22.67
C PHE A 1128 23.01 24.30 -22.04
N THR A 1129 23.38 25.57 -22.23
CA THR A 1129 24.63 26.14 -21.68
C THR A 1129 24.38 27.11 -20.52
N GLY A 1130 23.13 27.50 -20.27
CA GLY A 1130 22.76 28.47 -19.24
C GLY A 1130 23.03 29.93 -19.60
N LEU A 1131 23.53 30.20 -20.82
CA LEU A 1131 23.87 31.55 -21.29
C LEU A 1131 22.77 32.07 -22.23
N ARG A 1132 22.30 33.32 -22.01
CA ARG A 1132 21.22 33.95 -22.81
C ARG A 1132 21.67 34.40 -24.23
N THR A 1133 22.94 34.24 -24.57
CA THR A 1133 23.56 34.69 -25.82
C THR A 1133 24.48 33.60 -26.38
N LEU A 1134 24.58 33.53 -27.71
CA LEU A 1134 25.55 32.68 -28.40
C LEU A 1134 26.85 33.46 -28.54
N TYR A 1135 27.93 32.96 -27.93
CA TYR A 1135 29.25 33.58 -28.00
C TYR A 1135 30.04 33.00 -29.15
N TRP A 1136 30.49 33.86 -30.08
CA TRP A 1136 31.32 33.45 -31.22
C TRP A 1136 32.59 32.70 -30.78
N SER A 1137 33.12 33.02 -29.60
CA SER A 1137 34.30 32.36 -29.01
C SER A 1137 34.17 30.83 -28.90
N GLU A 1138 32.95 30.31 -28.74
CA GLU A 1138 32.70 28.87 -28.57
C GLU A 1138 32.82 28.08 -29.88
N VAL A 1139 32.55 28.73 -31.03
CA VAL A 1139 32.55 28.08 -32.36
C VAL A 1139 33.72 28.49 -33.23
N ARG A 1140 34.48 29.51 -32.81
CA ARG A 1140 35.60 30.12 -33.55
C ARG A 1140 36.64 29.13 -34.08
N GLY A 1141 36.86 28.03 -33.35
CA GLY A 1141 37.84 27.00 -33.72
C GLY A 1141 37.40 26.08 -34.87
N THR A 1142 36.16 26.18 -35.36
CA THR A 1142 35.66 25.31 -36.43
C THR A 1142 36.15 25.76 -37.81
N PRO A 1143 36.33 24.85 -38.78
CA PRO A 1143 36.72 25.22 -40.15
C PRO A 1143 35.78 26.26 -40.79
N LYS A 1144 34.47 26.17 -40.49
CA LYS A 1144 33.46 27.12 -40.99
C LYS A 1144 33.57 28.48 -40.33
N ALA A 1145 33.82 28.54 -39.02
CA ALA A 1145 34.06 29.80 -38.34
C ALA A 1145 35.34 30.48 -38.82
N LEU A 1146 36.42 29.72 -39.04
CA LEU A 1146 37.65 30.24 -39.63
C LEU A 1146 37.43 30.80 -41.04
N ALA A 1147 36.63 30.12 -41.86
CA ALA A 1147 36.25 30.64 -43.19
C ALA A 1147 35.42 31.93 -43.11
N ALA A 1148 34.49 32.02 -42.15
CA ALA A 1148 33.71 33.22 -41.90
C ALA A 1148 34.60 34.40 -41.42
N GLU A 1149 35.53 34.15 -40.50
CA GLU A 1149 36.49 35.18 -40.04
C GLU A 1149 37.42 35.64 -41.18
N ALA A 1150 37.91 34.71 -42.00
CA ALA A 1150 38.73 35.04 -43.17
C ALA A 1150 37.95 35.91 -44.17
N PHE A 1151 36.66 35.59 -44.41
CA PHE A 1151 35.81 36.39 -45.29
C PHE A 1151 35.57 37.80 -44.72
N VAL A 1152 35.22 37.91 -43.43
CA VAL A 1152 35.04 39.20 -42.75
C VAL A 1152 36.34 40.03 -42.81
N ARG A 1153 37.49 39.40 -42.57
CA ARG A 1153 38.79 40.08 -42.65
C ARG A 1153 39.08 40.60 -44.07
N GLU A 1154 39.07 39.73 -45.06
CA GLU A 1154 39.57 40.04 -46.41
C GLU A 1154 38.56 40.80 -47.28
N LYS A 1155 37.25 40.53 -47.12
CA LYS A 1155 36.22 41.06 -48.01
C LYS A 1155 35.44 42.23 -47.42
N LEU A 1156 35.34 42.31 -46.09
CA LEU A 1156 34.58 43.36 -45.39
C LEU A 1156 35.49 44.43 -44.78
N LEU A 1157 36.48 44.02 -43.97
CA LEU A 1157 37.30 44.96 -43.20
C LEU A 1157 38.46 45.53 -44.00
N LYS A 1158 39.25 44.69 -44.68
CA LYS A 1158 40.44 45.12 -45.41
C LYS A 1158 40.17 46.24 -46.44
N PRO A 1159 39.17 46.16 -47.33
CA PRO A 1159 38.84 47.24 -48.26
C PRO A 1159 38.58 48.59 -47.57
N ARG A 1160 37.98 48.58 -46.37
CA ARG A 1160 37.68 49.80 -45.62
C ARG A 1160 38.94 50.43 -45.02
N PHE A 1161 39.81 49.64 -44.42
CA PHE A 1161 41.09 50.12 -43.88
C PHE A 1161 42.06 50.60 -44.96
N THR A 1162 41.94 50.10 -46.19
CA THR A 1162 42.74 50.57 -47.34
C THR A 1162 42.12 51.74 -48.09
N GLY A 1163 40.89 52.15 -47.72
CA GLY A 1163 40.15 53.23 -48.38
C GLY A 1163 39.60 52.87 -49.76
N GLU A 1164 39.46 51.58 -50.07
CA GLU A 1164 38.80 51.09 -51.28
C GLU A 1164 37.31 51.46 -51.24
N ARG A 1165 36.85 52.25 -52.20
CA ARG A 1165 35.44 52.66 -52.31
C ARG A 1165 34.61 51.52 -52.91
N LEU A 1166 33.97 50.74 -52.05
CA LEU A 1166 32.94 49.78 -52.43
C LEU A 1166 31.61 50.52 -52.63
N SER A 1167 30.85 50.16 -53.66
CA SER A 1167 29.47 50.64 -53.80
C SER A 1167 28.59 50.15 -52.64
N GLU A 1168 27.47 50.84 -52.39
CA GLU A 1168 26.53 50.44 -51.33
C GLU A 1168 26.00 49.02 -51.57
N GLU A 1169 25.72 48.68 -52.84
CA GLU A 1169 25.29 47.34 -53.27
C GLU A 1169 26.35 46.26 -53.02
N GLU A 1170 27.62 46.53 -53.36
CA GLU A 1170 28.71 45.58 -53.09
C GLU A 1170 28.96 45.38 -51.59
N ASN A 1171 28.86 46.45 -50.80
CA ASN A 1171 28.97 46.38 -49.35
C ASN A 1171 27.85 45.51 -48.75
N GLU A 1172 26.60 45.73 -49.17
CA GLU A 1172 25.46 44.96 -48.67
C GLU A 1172 25.53 43.49 -49.10
N ALA A 1173 25.97 43.21 -50.33
CA ALA A 1173 26.18 41.85 -50.82
C ALA A 1173 27.22 41.10 -49.97
N ARG A 1174 28.39 41.73 -49.72
CA ARG A 1174 29.45 41.14 -48.89
C ARG A 1174 29.03 40.97 -47.42
N ALA A 1175 28.29 41.92 -46.85
CA ALA A 1175 27.77 41.81 -45.48
C ALA A 1175 26.74 40.67 -45.33
N THR A 1176 25.92 40.47 -46.37
CA THR A 1176 24.94 39.37 -46.45
C THR A 1176 25.64 38.01 -46.54
N GLU A 1177 26.67 37.90 -47.38
CA GLU A 1177 27.48 36.69 -47.50
C GLU A 1177 28.23 36.35 -46.21
N ALA A 1178 28.85 37.35 -45.57
CA ALA A 1178 29.49 37.20 -44.26
C ALA A 1178 28.48 36.68 -43.21
N SER A 1179 27.28 37.25 -43.17
CA SER A 1179 26.22 36.82 -42.27
C SER A 1179 25.75 35.38 -42.53
N ALA A 1180 25.76 34.94 -43.79
CA ALA A 1180 25.44 33.56 -44.16
C ALA A 1180 26.52 32.58 -43.67
N LEU A 1181 27.80 32.91 -43.84
CA LEU A 1181 28.92 32.11 -43.36
C LEU A 1181 28.96 32.00 -41.83
N VAL A 1182 28.73 33.12 -41.12
CA VAL A 1182 28.61 33.14 -39.65
C VAL A 1182 27.45 32.24 -39.19
N LYS A 1183 26.30 32.33 -39.87
CA LYS A 1183 25.14 31.48 -39.58
C LYS A 1183 25.42 30.00 -39.85
N GLU A 1184 26.21 29.67 -40.86
CA GLU A 1184 26.60 28.29 -41.15
C GLU A 1184 27.61 27.75 -40.12
N ALA A 1185 28.48 28.61 -39.58
CA ALA A 1185 29.45 28.22 -38.55
C ALA A 1185 28.81 28.00 -37.17
N LEU A 1186 27.69 28.66 -36.88
CA LEU A 1186 26.95 28.54 -35.62
C LEU A 1186 25.93 27.40 -35.60
N LYS A 1187 25.60 26.84 -36.77
CA LYS A 1187 24.85 25.59 -36.92
C LYS A 1187 25.80 24.41 -36.81
#